data_AF-A0A7K8ENA6-F1
#
_entry.id   AF-A0A7K8ENA6-F1
#
_cell.length_a   1.000
_cell.length_b   1.000
_cell.length_c   1.000
_cell.angle_alpha   90.00
_cell.angle_beta   90.00
_cell.angle_gamma   90.00
#
_symmetry.space_group_name_H-M   'P 1'
#
loop_
_entity.id
_entity.type
_entity.pdbx_description
1 polymer ?
#
loop_
_entity_poly.entity_id
_entity_poly.type
_entity_poly.pdbx_seq_one_letter_code
_entity_poly.pdbx_strand_id
1 'polypeptide(L)'
;IQYEKAREDRRAKINASYKYIFEALSAGLGLDLPTVEEMILDVPSFEAFDSFFAKGGRKSLIIFYQEANARGIESGRVIPNVEKGSKIWQFYLERTPDKIIGLCLYFVRFKNDTSINEKTIHEEVSFGVLDATDGLLPGVKDVVEKVFLPAILETSNWGNLGQSKEDTKDKQNFVETIKKYISFLGGAAACIEGTIELKKVDDINFSELQTFDKITAAADNYDTVHQLEEVLTIWYKQIEHVLIESKQLRREAKDSGPLMELEDWKYMSAKLNFIIEQIKGQNCKAVINVLKVAHSKTLKTWQELDGRITDAANESKDNVKYLSTLEKVCQPLYTTDVVLMTQGIPNLMKTVQMIHRVSKYYNTSDRITSLLMKVTNQMVTTCKAYITDAGLNRVWDQETPIVIGKINECISLLKEYQKCFRESKQETLASLGEKALEVSEVYIFGKSEAFCRRLEKIMKMIAIEENFNALTQCAVEGIDLMAVKFKNIYHIFQKKPYDNLDPQVTEFDVDFVKFMSEVERLETQLQTFMRTCFRKIVSSQNSLQLLKRFQNLNMPCLQEETANTVGCILQHYVAELEATKKLYQTQKDDPPLSRNMPPTAGKILWVRQLFRRINEPITYFHKHSDILTSPEGKAVVQSYNKLAYVLVEFEVVYHSAWMKEISQLQYPLQSTIFVRHPTTEKFLVNFDPQILEIVRETKCMIKLGLEVPEQAVKIAIIENKLKSNRLQLEGLVQSYEDLRKATPNVFVNLLSPQIEKMEGVLRQGLTLLTWSSVTLETFFQEAEKVLHVFRQILRRITVISDVQIGSILKEISSTSLVSLPADAPIKTEDLLNENENYTKECAELLNSKSMHVEDAVQYLIDLLEMTYEFPSPKSSEPQGKHIAFERKEKEKEKTAEGPRSDDSKGSDKEEEFKKNCKDLLAYFSRRLLISLQKATRMSLDRIKRRMSVPIKCEDIPPFLKAEVHLAIPNLVIVPSLDDIQQAINRMIHLTLEVNRGVAQWGQRHLQKSILKTEPGAQHAASAGLGSQGKRTRKGEIIRKIKNFYAGVAENEVITKIIVLLSSAGTSLKEGVSEVLQVFDKYKVLWTEDKDTKFQEFFATGPTLSEIKEEIVHYDTFEQEMKNLKPTIRLGPIELHTG
;
A
#
# COMPACT_ATOMS: atom_id res chain seq x y z
N ILE A 1 85.38 11.44 -60.92
CA ILE A 1 86.36 10.94 -59.92
C ILE A 1 86.16 11.53 -58.51
N GLN A 2 86.47 12.82 -58.23
CA GLN A 2 86.29 13.36 -56.85
C GLN A 2 84.84 13.30 -56.34
N TYR A 3 83.87 13.71 -57.18
CA TYR A 3 82.45 13.68 -56.83
C TYR A 3 81.86 12.25 -56.75
N GLU A 4 82.36 11.31 -57.57
CA GLU A 4 81.97 9.89 -57.49
C GLU A 4 82.48 9.25 -56.19
N LYS A 5 83.74 9.54 -55.80
CA LYS A 5 84.30 9.07 -54.54
C LYS A 5 83.53 9.62 -53.33
N ALA A 6 83.19 10.91 -53.37
CA ALA A 6 82.35 11.53 -52.34
C ALA A 6 80.94 10.91 -52.26
N ARG A 7 80.38 10.46 -53.38
CA ARG A 7 79.09 9.74 -53.43
C ARG A 7 79.19 8.36 -52.77
N GLU A 8 80.25 7.60 -53.06
CA GLU A 8 80.51 6.30 -52.43
C GLU A 8 80.78 6.43 -50.92
N ASP A 9 81.51 7.46 -50.50
CA ASP A 9 81.73 7.75 -49.07
C ASP A 9 80.41 8.05 -48.34
N ARG A 10 79.45 8.73 -48.99
CA ARG A 10 78.09 8.94 -48.44
C ARG A 10 77.28 7.65 -48.40
N ARG A 11 77.39 6.79 -49.43
CA ARG A 11 76.74 5.47 -49.47
C ARG A 11 77.21 4.58 -48.31
N ALA A 12 78.49 4.63 -47.96
CA ALA A 12 79.05 3.88 -46.84
C ALA A 12 78.56 4.36 -45.44
N LYS A 13 78.04 5.61 -45.32
CA LYS A 13 77.53 6.17 -44.06
C LYS A 13 76.08 5.81 -43.75
N ILE A 14 75.33 5.27 -44.71
CA ILE A 14 73.91 4.93 -44.53
C ILE A 14 73.79 3.79 -43.52
N ASN A 15 73.33 4.10 -42.31
CA ASN A 15 73.01 3.13 -41.26
C ASN A 15 71.49 2.92 -41.12
N ALA A 16 71.06 2.09 -40.17
CA ALA A 16 69.64 1.79 -39.97
C ALA A 16 68.77 3.03 -39.67
N SER A 17 69.31 4.03 -38.96
CA SER A 17 68.59 5.29 -38.69
C SER A 17 68.36 6.12 -39.96
N TYR A 18 69.31 6.11 -40.91
CA TYR A 18 69.12 6.74 -42.23
C TYR A 18 68.04 6.01 -43.04
N LYS A 19 68.09 4.67 -43.05
CA LYS A 19 67.11 3.85 -43.77
C LYS A 19 65.68 4.08 -43.28
N TYR A 20 65.48 4.22 -41.97
CA TYR A 20 64.18 4.58 -41.42
C TYR A 20 63.63 5.91 -41.98
N ILE A 21 64.48 6.93 -42.08
CA ILE A 21 64.08 8.21 -42.70
C ILE A 21 63.75 8.00 -44.20
N PHE A 22 64.53 7.19 -44.91
CA PHE A 22 64.27 6.90 -46.33
C PHE A 22 62.98 6.11 -46.55
N GLU A 23 62.65 5.18 -45.66
CA GLU A 23 61.37 4.46 -45.66
C GLU A 23 60.20 5.41 -45.42
N ALA A 24 60.32 6.34 -44.47
CA ALA A 24 59.31 7.37 -44.24
C ALA A 24 59.14 8.30 -45.44
N LEU A 25 60.23 8.69 -46.11
CA LEU A 25 60.18 9.49 -47.34
C LEU A 25 59.56 8.72 -48.51
N SER A 26 59.91 7.44 -48.66
CA SER A 26 59.34 6.53 -49.66
C SER A 26 57.83 6.39 -49.48
N ALA A 27 57.37 6.17 -48.25
CA ALA A 27 55.95 6.09 -47.93
C ALA A 27 55.22 7.43 -48.13
N GLY A 28 55.84 8.56 -47.73
CA GLY A 28 55.24 9.89 -47.86
C GLY A 28 55.12 10.40 -49.30
N LEU A 29 56.00 9.93 -50.20
CA LEU A 29 56.03 10.35 -51.61
C LEU A 29 55.48 9.31 -52.60
N GLY A 30 55.25 8.07 -52.15
CA GLY A 30 54.85 6.96 -53.01
C GLY A 30 55.96 6.48 -53.97
N LEU A 31 57.22 6.76 -53.65
CA LEU A 31 58.40 6.34 -54.44
C LEU A 31 58.96 5.04 -53.88
N ASP A 32 59.63 4.22 -54.70
CA ASP A 32 60.34 3.04 -54.22
C ASP A 32 61.60 3.42 -53.43
N LEU A 33 61.91 2.64 -52.38
CA LEU A 33 63.05 2.89 -51.49
C LEU A 33 64.41 3.03 -52.22
N PRO A 34 64.74 2.19 -53.24
CA PRO A 34 65.96 2.37 -54.02
C PRO A 34 66.03 3.71 -54.75
N THR A 35 64.92 4.19 -55.32
CA THR A 35 64.85 5.51 -55.97
C THR A 35 65.12 6.64 -54.96
N VAL A 36 64.53 6.57 -53.77
CA VAL A 36 64.75 7.57 -52.71
C VAL A 36 66.21 7.59 -52.24
N GLU A 37 66.81 6.42 -52.02
CA GLU A 37 68.23 6.29 -51.65
C GLU A 37 69.15 6.95 -52.70
N GLU A 38 68.90 6.65 -53.98
CA GLU A 38 69.68 7.19 -55.09
C GLU A 38 69.53 8.71 -55.25
N MET A 39 68.33 9.25 -55.04
CA MET A 39 68.06 10.69 -55.12
C MET A 39 68.61 11.46 -53.91
N ILE A 40 68.65 10.85 -52.71
CA ILE A 40 69.26 11.48 -51.53
C ILE A 40 70.78 11.46 -51.63
N LEU A 41 71.39 10.43 -52.21
CA LEU A 41 72.83 10.39 -52.47
C LEU A 41 73.33 11.50 -53.43
N ASP A 42 72.42 12.07 -54.24
CA ASP A 42 72.68 13.25 -55.09
C ASP A 42 72.85 14.56 -54.29
N VAL A 43 72.56 14.56 -52.98
CA VAL A 43 72.73 15.71 -52.08
C VAL A 43 74.21 15.91 -51.74
N PRO A 44 74.72 17.16 -51.70
CA PRO A 44 76.15 17.43 -51.50
C PRO A 44 76.71 17.04 -50.11
N SER A 45 75.90 17.03 -49.05
CA SER A 45 76.35 16.71 -47.68
C SER A 45 75.25 16.03 -46.85
N PHE A 46 75.65 15.11 -45.95
CA PHE A 46 74.78 14.43 -44.97
C PHE A 46 74.91 14.99 -43.54
N GLU A 47 75.63 16.11 -43.37
CA GLU A 47 75.87 16.72 -42.05
C GLU A 47 74.58 17.02 -41.26
N ALA A 48 73.48 17.37 -41.94
CA ALA A 48 72.20 17.60 -41.28
C ALA A 48 71.59 16.32 -40.69
N PHE A 49 71.76 15.18 -41.36
CA PHE A 49 71.37 13.88 -40.81
C PHE A 49 72.24 13.50 -39.60
N ASP A 50 73.57 13.64 -39.74
CA ASP A 50 74.53 13.35 -38.67
C ASP A 50 74.21 14.20 -37.42
N SER A 51 73.92 15.49 -37.62
CA SER A 51 73.55 16.42 -36.56
C SER A 51 72.16 16.13 -35.97
N PHE A 52 71.20 15.64 -36.74
CA PHE A 52 69.88 15.28 -36.24
C PHE A 52 69.92 14.04 -35.33
N PHE A 53 70.74 13.04 -35.67
CA PHE A 53 70.86 11.82 -34.86
C PHE A 53 71.71 12.00 -33.60
N ALA A 54 72.58 13.02 -33.55
CA ALA A 54 73.48 13.28 -32.43
C ALA A 54 72.76 13.77 -31.16
N LYS A 55 73.33 13.42 -29.99
CA LYS A 55 72.90 13.96 -28.69
C LYS A 55 73.20 15.46 -28.61
N GLY A 56 72.22 16.28 -28.21
CA GLY A 56 72.35 17.74 -28.22
C GLY A 56 72.39 18.36 -29.62
N GLY A 57 72.10 17.56 -30.65
CA GLY A 57 72.07 17.97 -32.04
C GLY A 57 70.78 18.72 -32.44
N ARG A 58 70.47 18.72 -33.74
CA ARG A 58 69.33 19.47 -34.29
C ARG A 58 67.98 18.83 -33.90
N LYS A 59 66.98 19.68 -33.62
CA LYS A 59 65.60 19.23 -33.33
C LYS A 59 64.81 18.85 -34.57
N SER A 60 65.18 19.38 -35.73
CA SER A 60 64.45 19.17 -36.97
C SER A 60 65.38 18.86 -38.13
N LEU A 61 64.96 17.94 -38.98
CA LEU A 61 65.57 17.66 -40.27
C LEU A 61 64.53 17.99 -41.34
N ILE A 62 64.87 18.87 -42.28
CA ILE A 62 63.94 19.33 -43.32
C ILE A 62 64.50 18.97 -44.69
N ILE A 63 63.64 18.37 -45.51
CA ILE A 63 63.95 17.85 -46.83
C ILE A 63 62.90 18.39 -47.80
N PHE A 64 63.33 19.11 -48.83
CA PHE A 64 62.42 19.60 -49.87
C PHE A 64 62.44 18.67 -51.08
N TYR A 65 61.27 18.32 -51.59
CA TYR A 65 61.07 17.55 -52.80
C TYR A 65 60.32 18.42 -53.80
N GLN A 66 61.03 18.95 -54.81
CA GLN A 66 60.46 19.88 -55.79
C GLN A 66 61.12 19.76 -57.16
N GLU A 67 60.44 20.26 -58.18
CA GLU A 67 60.94 20.32 -59.55
C GLU A 67 62.04 21.39 -59.68
N ALA A 68 63.23 20.98 -60.16
CA ALA A 68 64.36 21.87 -60.38
C ALA A 68 65.22 21.42 -61.58
N ASN A 69 66.09 22.32 -62.07
CA ASN A 69 67.01 21.98 -63.16
C ASN A 69 67.92 20.81 -62.75
N ALA A 70 68.11 19.84 -63.65
CA ALA A 70 68.97 18.68 -63.44
C ALA A 70 70.38 19.06 -62.93
N ARG A 71 70.80 18.49 -61.79
CA ARG A 71 72.15 18.70 -61.25
C ARG A 71 73.20 18.13 -62.22
N GLY A 72 74.30 18.88 -62.39
CA GLY A 72 75.44 18.46 -63.20
C GLY A 72 76.34 17.43 -62.52
N ILE A 73 77.62 17.39 -62.95
CA ILE A 73 78.68 16.44 -62.52
C ILE A 73 78.90 16.44 -60.99
N GLU A 74 78.49 17.50 -60.30
CA GLU A 74 78.62 17.69 -58.84
C GLU A 74 77.84 16.64 -58.00
N SER A 75 76.82 15.99 -58.57
CA SER A 75 76.03 14.94 -57.90
C SER A 75 76.73 13.57 -57.83
N GLY A 76 77.83 13.40 -58.57
CA GLY A 76 78.58 12.14 -58.63
C GLY A 76 77.95 11.04 -59.49
N ARG A 77 76.88 11.33 -60.25
CA ARG A 77 76.34 10.46 -61.31
C ARG A 77 75.87 11.28 -62.52
N VAL A 78 75.83 10.67 -63.71
CA VAL A 78 75.21 11.25 -64.91
C VAL A 78 73.89 10.51 -65.15
N ILE A 79 72.77 11.23 -65.15
CA ILE A 79 71.45 10.65 -65.43
C ILE A 79 71.30 10.49 -66.95
N PRO A 80 71.15 9.25 -67.49
CA PRO A 80 71.00 9.05 -68.93
C PRO A 80 69.66 9.63 -69.43
N ASN A 81 69.67 10.26 -70.61
CA ASN A 81 68.52 10.87 -71.32
C ASN A 81 67.98 12.22 -70.78
N VAL A 82 68.77 13.02 -70.07
CA VAL A 82 68.35 14.36 -69.59
C VAL A 82 69.23 15.44 -70.24
N GLU A 83 68.64 16.36 -71.02
CA GLU A 83 69.36 17.50 -71.59
C GLU A 83 69.78 18.49 -70.49
N LYS A 84 70.89 19.21 -70.68
CA LYS A 84 71.31 20.26 -69.74
C LYS A 84 70.22 21.32 -69.63
N GLY A 85 69.55 21.38 -68.48
CA GLY A 85 68.48 22.33 -68.20
C GLY A 85 67.07 21.74 -68.17
N SER A 86 66.90 20.44 -68.41
CA SER A 86 65.60 19.78 -68.18
C SER A 86 65.25 19.81 -66.69
N LYS A 87 63.96 20.04 -66.40
CA LYS A 87 63.43 20.04 -65.04
C LYS A 87 63.13 18.61 -64.57
N ILE A 88 63.64 18.25 -63.41
CA ILE A 88 63.41 16.95 -62.76
C ILE A 88 63.13 17.16 -61.27
N TRP A 89 62.39 16.24 -60.67
CA TRP A 89 62.17 16.23 -59.22
C TRP A 89 63.46 15.88 -58.48
N GLN A 90 63.80 16.65 -57.45
CA GLN A 90 65.03 16.46 -56.67
C GLN A 90 64.83 16.71 -55.18
N PHE A 91 65.64 16.04 -54.37
CA PHE A 91 65.74 16.32 -52.94
C PHE A 91 66.75 17.43 -52.64
N TYR A 92 66.35 18.39 -51.80
CA TYR A 92 67.22 19.38 -51.20
C TYR A 92 67.21 19.23 -49.69
N LEU A 93 68.41 19.15 -49.10
CA LEU A 93 68.59 19.06 -47.65
C LEU A 93 68.87 20.45 -47.10
N GLU A 94 67.97 20.97 -46.26
CA GLU A 94 68.02 22.24 -45.52
C GLU A 94 68.27 23.56 -46.27
N ARG A 95 68.99 23.59 -47.39
CA ARG A 95 69.13 24.80 -48.21
C ARG A 95 67.75 25.12 -48.78
N THR A 96 67.11 26.12 -48.19
CA THR A 96 65.87 26.69 -48.71
C THR A 96 66.12 27.14 -50.14
N PRO A 97 65.46 26.55 -51.16
CA PRO A 97 65.46 27.13 -52.49
C PRO A 97 64.79 28.52 -52.42
N ASP A 98 65.17 29.45 -53.30
CA ASP A 98 64.63 30.82 -53.32
C ASP A 98 63.09 30.84 -53.44
N LYS A 99 62.49 29.75 -53.96
CA LYS A 99 61.05 29.47 -53.95
C LYS A 99 60.78 27.99 -53.65
N ILE A 100 59.84 27.72 -52.75
CA ILE A 100 59.33 26.38 -52.44
C ILE A 100 58.10 26.14 -53.34
N ILE A 101 58.16 25.14 -54.22
CA ILE A 101 57.14 24.86 -55.25
C ILE A 101 56.80 23.37 -55.26
N GLY A 102 56.89 22.72 -54.10
CA GLY A 102 56.72 21.28 -53.98
C GLY A 102 56.50 20.87 -52.52
N LEU A 103 56.95 19.67 -52.16
CA LEU A 103 56.69 19.10 -50.85
C LEU A 103 57.83 19.43 -49.87
N CYS A 104 57.49 19.89 -48.68
CA CYS A 104 58.40 20.06 -47.57
C CYS A 104 58.20 18.92 -46.57
N LEU A 105 59.16 18.01 -46.52
CA LEU A 105 59.16 16.81 -45.70
C LEU A 105 60.02 17.08 -44.48
N TYR A 106 59.44 17.02 -43.29
CA TYR A 106 60.15 17.37 -42.07
C TYR A 106 60.06 16.28 -41.01
N PHE A 107 61.15 16.12 -40.27
CA PHE A 107 61.26 15.22 -39.14
C PHE A 107 61.57 16.06 -37.91
N VAL A 108 60.73 15.98 -36.87
CA VAL A 108 60.89 16.74 -35.62
C VAL A 108 61.09 15.80 -34.47
N ARG A 109 62.07 16.11 -33.63
CA ARG A 109 62.40 15.38 -32.43
C ARG A 109 61.81 16.04 -31.19
N PHE A 110 61.19 15.24 -30.31
CA PHE A 110 60.57 15.76 -29.08
C PHE A 110 61.57 16.04 -27.94
N LYS A 111 62.67 15.28 -27.84
CA LYS A 111 63.69 15.39 -26.78
C LYS A 111 65.09 15.39 -27.37
N ASN A 112 65.97 16.29 -26.95
CA ASN A 112 67.34 16.40 -27.49
C ASN A 112 68.44 15.74 -26.63
N ASP A 113 68.05 15.15 -25.49
CA ASP A 113 69.00 14.76 -24.44
C ASP A 113 69.64 13.37 -24.67
N THR A 114 69.07 12.58 -25.58
CA THR A 114 69.53 11.24 -25.99
C THR A 114 70.09 11.30 -27.43
N SER A 115 70.80 10.29 -27.90
CA SER A 115 71.05 10.11 -29.35
C SER A 115 69.93 9.27 -29.96
N ILE A 116 69.60 9.50 -31.24
CA ILE A 116 68.57 8.71 -31.93
C ILE A 116 69.21 7.43 -32.47
N ASN A 117 68.69 6.30 -32.04
CA ASN A 117 69.07 4.98 -32.54
C ASN A 117 67.86 4.32 -33.23
N GLU A 118 68.09 3.24 -33.98
CA GLU A 118 67.05 2.48 -34.70
C GLU A 118 65.83 2.10 -33.82
N LYS A 119 66.05 1.84 -32.53
CA LYS A 119 64.98 1.48 -31.59
C LYS A 119 64.23 2.68 -31.02
N THR A 120 64.81 3.87 -31.01
CA THR A 120 64.19 5.07 -30.40
C THR A 120 63.63 6.05 -31.42
N ILE A 121 64.02 5.90 -32.70
CA ILE A 121 63.62 6.83 -33.76
C ILE A 121 62.10 6.90 -33.97
N HIS A 122 61.39 5.77 -33.89
CA HIS A 122 59.95 5.72 -34.11
C HIS A 122 59.12 6.32 -32.97
N GLU A 123 59.67 6.40 -31.75
CA GLU A 123 59.00 7.00 -30.59
C GLU A 123 59.35 8.49 -30.42
N GLU A 124 60.58 8.89 -30.76
CA GLU A 124 61.09 10.24 -30.51
C GLU A 124 60.97 11.19 -31.70
N VAL A 125 60.74 10.69 -32.91
CA VAL A 125 60.69 11.49 -34.15
C VAL A 125 59.31 11.44 -34.78
N SER A 126 58.74 12.62 -35.01
CA SER A 126 57.53 12.80 -35.83
C SER A 126 57.90 13.19 -37.24
N PHE A 127 57.26 12.53 -38.21
CA PHE A 127 57.33 12.86 -39.62
C PHE A 127 56.08 13.65 -40.04
N GLY A 128 56.27 14.72 -40.81
CA GLY A 128 55.19 15.50 -41.39
C GLY A 128 55.49 15.93 -42.82
N VAL A 129 54.43 16.12 -43.59
CA VAL A 129 54.49 16.61 -44.97
C VAL A 129 53.70 17.91 -45.04
N LEU A 130 54.37 18.97 -45.49
CA LEU A 130 53.76 20.25 -45.81
C LEU A 130 53.75 20.38 -47.33
N ASP A 131 52.54 20.35 -47.90
CA ASP A 131 52.35 20.55 -49.32
C ASP A 131 52.34 22.04 -49.66
N ALA A 132 53.32 22.49 -50.45
CA ALA A 132 53.44 23.87 -50.87
C ALA A 132 53.39 24.00 -52.41
N THR A 133 52.80 23.04 -53.13
CA THR A 133 52.59 23.15 -54.59
C THR A 133 51.80 24.40 -54.97
N ASP A 134 50.74 24.70 -54.22
CA ASP A 134 49.90 25.89 -54.42
C ASP A 134 50.41 27.11 -53.63
N GLY A 135 51.56 26.97 -52.97
CA GLY A 135 52.21 28.00 -52.15
C GLY A 135 52.26 27.66 -50.66
N LEU A 136 53.17 28.32 -49.95
CA LEU A 136 53.44 28.04 -48.53
C LEU A 136 52.24 28.35 -47.62
N LEU A 137 51.47 29.41 -47.93
CA LEU A 137 50.34 29.84 -47.10
C LEU A 137 49.14 28.88 -47.18
N PRO A 138 48.67 28.47 -48.39
CA PRO A 138 47.69 27.38 -48.51
C PRO A 138 48.13 26.11 -47.82
N GLY A 139 49.40 25.71 -47.97
CA GLY A 139 49.96 24.53 -47.31
C GLY A 139 49.87 24.59 -45.78
N VAL A 140 50.29 25.71 -45.17
CA VAL A 140 50.23 25.89 -43.71
C VAL A 140 48.78 25.92 -43.23
N LYS A 141 47.89 26.61 -43.96
CA LYS A 141 46.46 26.64 -43.67
C LYS A 141 45.89 25.23 -43.66
N ASP A 142 46.16 24.44 -44.69
CA ASP A 142 45.65 23.08 -44.84
C ASP A 142 46.15 22.15 -43.74
N VAL A 143 47.42 22.24 -43.34
CA VAL A 143 47.95 21.45 -42.22
C VAL A 143 47.25 21.83 -40.91
N VAL A 144 47.05 23.12 -40.65
CA VAL A 144 46.37 23.57 -39.41
C VAL A 144 44.87 23.21 -39.43
N GLU A 145 44.21 23.34 -40.57
CA GLU A 145 42.76 23.10 -40.73
C GLU A 145 42.40 21.61 -40.81
N LYS A 146 43.16 20.80 -41.56
CA LYS A 146 42.83 19.40 -41.83
C LYS A 146 43.48 18.43 -40.84
N VAL A 147 44.62 18.78 -40.24
CA VAL A 147 45.36 17.90 -39.32
C VAL A 147 45.23 18.37 -37.87
N PHE A 148 45.66 19.59 -37.56
CA PHE A 148 45.72 20.05 -36.17
C PHE A 148 44.36 20.39 -35.56
N LEU A 149 43.46 21.05 -36.31
CA LEU A 149 42.15 21.43 -35.78
C LEU A 149 41.29 20.21 -35.38
N PRO A 150 41.13 19.15 -36.21
CA PRO A 150 40.43 17.94 -35.81
C PRO A 150 41.09 17.25 -34.61
N ALA A 151 42.43 17.15 -34.60
CA ALA A 151 43.16 16.55 -33.48
C ALA A 151 42.92 17.28 -32.15
N ILE A 152 42.89 18.62 -32.18
CA ILE A 152 42.59 19.46 -31.01
C ILE A 152 41.14 19.27 -30.56
N LEU A 153 40.18 19.15 -31.48
CA LEU A 153 38.77 18.93 -31.17
C LEU A 153 38.50 17.54 -30.58
N GLU A 154 39.22 16.50 -31.04
CA GLU A 154 39.12 15.13 -30.53
C GLU A 154 39.90 14.91 -29.21
N THR A 155 40.79 15.84 -28.85
CA THR A 155 41.57 15.73 -27.62
C THR A 155 40.66 15.89 -26.40
N SER A 156 40.42 14.78 -25.71
CA SER A 156 39.58 14.75 -24.49
C SER A 156 40.35 15.19 -23.23
N ASN A 157 41.67 14.97 -23.19
CA ASN A 157 42.51 15.28 -22.03
C ASN A 157 43.33 16.57 -22.23
N TRP A 158 42.80 17.70 -21.75
CA TRP A 158 43.49 18.99 -21.73
C TRP A 158 44.27 19.24 -20.42
N GLY A 159 44.56 18.19 -19.64
CA GLY A 159 45.22 18.32 -18.34
C GLY A 159 44.37 19.11 -17.34
N ASN A 160 44.95 20.17 -16.77
CA ASN A 160 44.32 20.99 -15.72
C ASN A 160 43.08 21.77 -16.20
N LEU A 161 42.90 21.96 -17.52
CA LEU A 161 41.80 22.72 -18.13
C LEU A 161 40.53 21.85 -18.33
N GLY A 162 40.27 20.85 -17.48
CA GLY A 162 39.16 19.91 -17.65
C GLY A 162 38.22 19.80 -16.45
N GLN A 163 38.43 20.61 -15.41
CA GLN A 163 37.85 20.37 -14.08
C GLN A 163 36.71 21.34 -13.73
N SER A 164 36.63 22.50 -14.41
CA SER A 164 35.64 23.55 -14.14
C SER A 164 34.80 23.94 -15.38
N LYS A 165 33.66 24.63 -15.15
CA LYS A 165 32.85 25.23 -16.22
C LYS A 165 33.59 26.38 -16.92
N GLU A 166 34.47 27.11 -16.24
CA GLU A 166 35.31 28.15 -16.85
C GLU A 166 36.32 27.56 -17.84
N ASP A 167 36.85 26.37 -17.54
CA ASP A 167 37.80 25.69 -18.42
C ASP A 167 37.18 25.31 -19.77
N THR A 168 35.87 25.05 -19.80
CA THR A 168 35.15 24.80 -21.07
C THR A 168 35.03 26.05 -21.94
N LYS A 169 34.93 27.23 -21.33
CA LYS A 169 34.91 28.52 -22.03
C LYS A 169 36.29 28.85 -22.61
N ASP A 170 37.36 28.56 -21.87
CA ASP A 170 38.73 28.79 -22.34
C ASP A 170 39.12 27.85 -23.50
N LYS A 171 38.67 26.58 -23.46
CA LYS A 171 38.78 25.66 -24.60
C LYS A 171 38.10 26.21 -25.85
N GLN A 172 36.85 26.67 -25.70
CA GLN A 172 36.09 27.24 -26.82
C GLN A 172 36.79 28.49 -27.37
N ASN A 173 37.27 29.39 -26.51
CA ASN A 173 38.03 30.58 -26.92
C ASN A 173 39.30 30.23 -27.70
N PHE A 174 40.06 29.21 -27.26
CA PHE A 174 41.28 28.78 -27.96
C PHE A 174 40.95 28.20 -29.35
N VAL A 175 39.95 27.32 -29.45
CA VAL A 175 39.47 26.77 -30.73
C VAL A 175 39.00 27.87 -31.67
N GLU A 176 38.24 28.84 -31.17
CA GLU A 176 37.82 30.01 -31.96
C GLU A 176 39.02 30.83 -32.44
N THR A 177 40.06 30.97 -31.63
CA THR A 177 41.29 31.68 -32.01
C THR A 177 42.02 30.96 -33.15
N ILE A 178 42.09 29.63 -33.12
CA ILE A 178 42.64 28.83 -34.22
C ILE A 178 41.80 29.00 -35.49
N LYS A 179 40.47 28.95 -35.39
CA LYS A 179 39.57 29.17 -36.54
C LYS A 179 39.73 30.57 -37.13
N LYS A 180 39.86 31.61 -36.29
CA LYS A 180 40.17 32.98 -36.72
C LYS A 180 41.52 33.04 -37.44
N TYR A 181 42.54 32.32 -36.96
CA TYR A 181 43.85 32.25 -37.61
C TYR A 181 43.79 31.53 -38.98
N ILE A 182 43.03 30.43 -39.10
CA ILE A 182 42.79 29.75 -40.38
C ILE A 182 42.09 30.69 -41.37
N SER A 183 41.08 31.43 -40.91
CA SER A 183 40.39 32.45 -41.73
C SER A 183 41.35 33.55 -42.17
N PHE A 184 42.21 34.03 -41.27
CA PHE A 184 43.25 35.01 -41.60
C PHE A 184 44.24 34.49 -42.64
N LEU A 185 44.73 33.25 -42.49
CA LEU A 185 45.62 32.62 -43.48
C LEU A 185 44.92 32.44 -44.83
N GLY A 186 43.65 32.04 -44.83
CA GLY A 186 42.83 31.97 -46.04
C GLY A 186 42.65 33.34 -46.70
N GLY A 187 42.38 34.38 -45.91
CA GLY A 187 42.29 35.76 -46.40
C GLY A 187 43.62 36.28 -46.94
N ALA A 188 44.74 35.96 -46.29
CA ALA A 188 46.09 36.32 -46.74
C ALA A 188 46.49 35.57 -48.02
N ALA A 189 46.15 34.28 -48.13
CA ALA A 189 46.35 33.50 -49.36
C ALA A 189 45.50 34.07 -50.51
N ALA A 190 44.22 34.35 -50.27
CA ALA A 190 43.35 34.99 -51.24
C ALA A 190 43.86 36.39 -51.64
N CYS A 191 44.37 37.20 -50.70
CA CYS A 191 45.03 38.49 -50.99
C CYS A 191 46.17 38.34 -52.00
N ILE A 192 46.92 37.23 -51.93
CA ILE A 192 48.05 36.96 -52.80
C ILE A 192 47.57 36.34 -54.12
N GLU A 193 46.66 35.37 -54.13
CA GLU A 193 46.09 34.80 -55.36
C GLU A 193 45.32 35.84 -56.20
N GLY A 194 44.66 36.79 -55.54
CA GLY A 194 43.96 37.91 -56.16
C GLY A 194 44.88 39.02 -56.71
N THR A 195 46.21 38.90 -56.53
CA THR A 195 47.16 39.81 -57.19
C THR A 195 47.22 39.50 -58.68
N ILE A 196 46.72 40.45 -59.47
CA ILE A 196 46.79 40.37 -60.92
C ILE A 196 48.21 40.76 -61.32
N GLU A 197 49.03 39.78 -61.71
CA GLU A 197 50.25 40.11 -62.44
C GLU A 197 49.86 40.68 -63.81
N LEU A 198 50.34 41.90 -64.12
CA LEU A 198 50.27 42.44 -65.47
C LEU A 198 50.82 41.40 -66.46
N LYS A 199 50.06 41.14 -67.54
CA LYS A 199 50.38 40.06 -68.49
C LYS A 199 51.84 40.19 -68.97
N LYS A 200 52.65 39.15 -68.73
CA LYS A 200 54.01 39.02 -69.26
C LYS A 200 53.90 38.81 -70.78
N VAL A 201 54.66 39.58 -71.54
CA VAL A 201 54.68 39.52 -73.00
C VAL A 201 56.03 38.96 -73.39
N ASP A 202 56.04 37.71 -73.86
CA ASP A 202 57.26 36.94 -74.13
C ASP A 202 57.98 37.40 -75.41
N ASP A 203 57.31 38.20 -76.26
CA ASP A 203 57.83 38.66 -77.55
C ASP A 203 58.79 39.88 -77.45
N ILE A 204 58.95 40.51 -76.27
CA ILE A 204 59.78 41.73 -76.11
C ILE A 204 60.80 41.57 -74.97
N ASN A 205 62.10 41.64 -75.28
CA ASN A 205 63.18 41.64 -74.28
C ASN A 205 63.32 43.02 -73.62
N PHE A 206 62.58 43.25 -72.53
CA PHE A 206 62.64 44.50 -71.75
C PHE A 206 64.03 44.84 -71.16
N SER A 207 64.94 43.87 -71.09
CA SER A 207 66.34 44.06 -70.68
C SER A 207 67.13 44.92 -71.68
N GLU A 208 66.71 45.01 -72.94
CA GLU A 208 67.38 45.80 -73.97
C GLU A 208 66.92 47.27 -73.99
N LEU A 209 65.80 47.61 -73.33
CA LEU A 209 65.17 48.93 -73.33
C LEU A 209 65.50 49.77 -72.08
N GLN A 210 66.72 49.68 -71.57
CA GLN A 210 67.13 50.33 -70.31
C GLN A 210 68.00 51.58 -70.51
N THR A 211 68.71 51.70 -71.63
CA THR A 211 69.61 52.83 -71.93
C THR A 211 68.96 53.85 -72.84
N PHE A 212 69.28 55.15 -72.66
CA PHE A 212 68.68 56.26 -73.40
C PHE A 212 68.78 56.10 -74.93
N ASP A 213 69.94 55.66 -75.44
CA ASP A 213 70.19 55.46 -76.87
C ASP A 213 69.34 54.34 -77.50
N LYS A 214 69.04 53.30 -76.71
CA LYS A 214 68.19 52.19 -77.15
C LYS A 214 66.69 52.53 -77.09
N ILE A 215 66.31 53.39 -76.15
CA ILE A 215 64.94 53.94 -76.04
C ILE A 215 64.63 54.83 -77.24
N THR A 216 65.59 55.64 -77.72
CA THR A 216 65.42 56.46 -78.93
C THR A 216 65.35 55.60 -80.19
N ALA A 217 66.24 54.62 -80.34
CA ALA A 217 66.20 53.68 -81.47
C ALA A 217 64.89 52.86 -81.54
N ALA A 218 64.34 52.47 -80.39
CA ALA A 218 63.04 51.77 -80.32
C ALA A 218 61.84 52.69 -80.55
N ALA A 219 61.97 54.00 -80.28
CA ALA A 219 60.93 54.99 -80.52
C ALA A 219 60.83 55.40 -82.01
N ASP A 220 61.93 55.30 -82.76
CA ASP A 220 61.97 55.57 -84.20
C ASP A 220 61.41 54.39 -85.04
N ASN A 221 61.28 53.20 -84.45
CA ASN A 221 60.74 52.01 -85.12
C ASN A 221 59.23 51.87 -84.88
N TYR A 222 58.45 51.97 -85.97
CA TYR A 222 56.99 51.94 -85.96
C TYR A 222 56.41 50.62 -85.43
N ASP A 223 56.99 49.48 -85.80
CA ASP A 223 56.48 48.16 -85.42
C ASP A 223 56.65 47.90 -83.92
N THR A 224 57.79 48.31 -83.34
CA THR A 224 58.04 48.19 -81.89
C THR A 224 57.16 49.14 -81.10
N VAL A 225 56.91 50.37 -81.59
CA VAL A 225 55.98 51.30 -80.95
C VAL A 225 54.55 50.75 -80.96
N HIS A 226 54.07 50.19 -82.08
CA HIS A 226 52.74 49.59 -82.17
C HIS A 226 52.58 48.40 -81.21
N GLN A 227 53.57 47.51 -81.14
CA GLN A 227 53.57 46.39 -80.18
C GLN A 227 53.53 46.90 -78.73
N LEU A 228 54.31 47.93 -78.39
CA LEU A 228 54.30 48.54 -77.06
C LEU A 228 52.95 49.23 -76.73
N GLU A 229 52.28 49.82 -77.71
CA GLU A 229 50.92 50.37 -77.57
C GLU A 229 49.88 49.27 -77.30
N GLU A 230 49.97 48.13 -77.97
CA GLU A 230 49.10 46.97 -77.71
C GLU A 230 49.31 46.42 -76.29
N VAL A 231 50.58 46.28 -75.86
CA VAL A 231 50.92 45.86 -74.49
C VAL A 231 50.34 46.83 -73.46
N LEU A 232 50.53 48.13 -73.66
CA LEU A 232 49.97 49.16 -72.78
C LEU A 232 48.43 49.12 -72.75
N THR A 233 47.79 48.82 -73.88
CA THR A 233 46.32 48.69 -73.99
C THR A 233 45.80 47.45 -73.26
N ILE A 234 46.53 46.32 -73.30
CA ILE A 234 46.21 45.12 -72.52
C ILE A 234 46.29 45.43 -71.02
N TRP A 235 47.38 46.06 -70.57
CA TRP A 235 47.52 46.47 -69.17
C TRP A 235 46.46 47.48 -68.75
N TYR A 236 46.11 48.44 -69.64
CA TYR A 236 45.04 49.40 -69.40
C TYR A 236 43.71 48.70 -69.13
N LYS A 237 43.29 47.77 -70.00
CA LYS A 237 42.03 47.02 -69.83
C LYS A 237 42.02 46.17 -68.56
N GLN A 238 43.16 45.57 -68.20
CA GLN A 238 43.29 44.80 -66.96
C GLN A 238 43.09 45.68 -65.73
N ILE A 239 43.76 46.83 -65.68
CA ILE A 239 43.68 47.77 -64.55
C ILE A 239 42.28 48.42 -64.49
N GLU A 240 41.70 48.77 -65.64
CA GLU A 240 40.36 49.34 -65.70
C GLU A 240 39.30 48.35 -65.20
N HIS A 241 39.40 47.08 -65.56
CA HIS A 241 38.51 46.03 -65.03
C HIS A 241 38.56 45.96 -63.49
N VAL A 242 39.75 46.01 -62.89
CA VAL A 242 39.93 46.02 -61.43
C VAL A 242 39.32 47.27 -60.79
N LEU A 243 39.46 48.43 -61.43
CA LEU A 243 38.85 49.67 -60.94
C LEU A 243 37.33 49.61 -61.01
N ILE A 244 36.74 49.01 -62.05
CA ILE A 244 35.29 48.83 -62.15
C ILE A 244 34.79 47.88 -61.07
N GLU A 245 35.48 46.75 -60.87
CA GLU A 245 35.20 45.79 -59.80
C GLU A 245 35.27 46.45 -58.41
N SER A 246 36.23 47.34 -58.19
CA SER A 246 36.38 48.08 -56.92
C SER A 246 35.25 49.08 -56.61
N LYS A 247 34.62 49.63 -57.66
CA LYS A 247 33.59 50.68 -57.56
C LYS A 247 32.17 50.13 -57.54
N GLN A 248 31.96 48.89 -57.94
CA GLN A 248 30.66 48.25 -57.79
C GLN A 248 30.30 48.14 -56.31
N LEU A 249 29.14 48.69 -55.94
CA LEU A 249 28.50 48.46 -54.65
C LEU A 249 28.28 46.96 -54.50
N ARG A 250 29.11 46.33 -53.67
CA ARG A 250 29.08 44.89 -53.42
C ARG A 250 27.71 44.49 -52.88
N ARG A 251 27.14 43.41 -53.41
CA ARG A 251 25.97 42.76 -52.79
C ARG A 251 26.42 42.18 -51.45
N GLU A 252 25.98 42.79 -50.38
CA GLU A 252 26.34 42.37 -49.02
C GLU A 252 25.75 40.99 -48.72
N ALA A 253 26.59 40.08 -48.19
CA ALA A 253 26.12 38.81 -47.66
C ALA A 253 25.28 39.05 -46.40
N LYS A 254 24.18 38.29 -46.23
CA LYS A 254 23.19 38.46 -45.15
C LYS A 254 23.77 38.45 -43.72
N ASP A 255 24.95 37.83 -43.55
CA ASP A 255 25.63 37.62 -42.27
C ASP A 255 27.02 38.28 -42.21
N SER A 256 27.28 39.28 -43.06
CA SER A 256 28.52 40.04 -43.02
C SER A 256 28.63 40.83 -41.70
N GLY A 257 29.67 40.54 -40.91
CA GLY A 257 30.03 41.32 -39.73
C GLY A 257 30.89 42.55 -40.06
N PRO A 258 31.09 43.47 -39.10
CA PRO A 258 31.88 44.68 -39.31
C PRO A 258 33.39 44.42 -39.52
N LEU A 259 33.93 43.29 -39.06
CA LEU A 259 35.35 42.96 -39.26
C LEU A 259 35.61 42.45 -40.68
N MET A 260 34.62 41.81 -41.31
CA MET A 260 34.71 41.41 -42.72
C MET A 260 34.85 42.62 -43.64
N GLU A 261 34.20 43.74 -43.33
CA GLU A 261 34.38 44.99 -44.07
C GLU A 261 35.81 45.55 -43.94
N LEU A 262 36.43 45.42 -42.77
CA LEU A 262 37.83 45.79 -42.59
C LEU A 262 38.76 44.89 -43.40
N GLU A 263 38.54 43.57 -43.38
CA GLU A 263 39.30 42.59 -44.16
C GLU A 263 39.18 42.85 -45.66
N ASP A 264 37.98 43.14 -46.13
CA ASP A 264 37.68 43.54 -47.50
C ASP A 264 38.47 44.78 -47.94
N TRP A 265 38.53 45.82 -47.11
CA TRP A 265 39.32 47.01 -47.41
C TRP A 265 40.84 46.75 -47.34
N LYS A 266 41.30 45.86 -46.44
CA LYS A 266 42.70 45.40 -46.39
C LYS A 266 43.07 44.68 -47.69
N TYR A 267 42.22 43.77 -48.17
CA TYR A 267 42.38 43.06 -49.44
C TYR A 267 42.44 44.04 -50.63
N MET A 268 41.50 44.97 -50.72
CA MET A 268 41.47 45.96 -51.80
C MET A 268 42.71 46.86 -51.77
N SER A 269 43.16 47.27 -50.59
CA SER A 269 44.39 48.06 -50.45
C SER A 269 45.63 47.28 -50.89
N ALA A 270 45.73 45.99 -50.55
CA ALA A 270 46.83 45.13 -51.01
C ALA A 270 46.81 44.97 -52.54
N LYS A 271 45.65 44.68 -53.14
CA LYS A 271 45.47 44.51 -54.60
C LYS A 271 45.87 45.77 -55.38
N LEU A 272 45.40 46.95 -54.94
CA LEU A 272 45.72 48.22 -55.62
C LEU A 272 47.17 48.65 -55.43
N ASN A 273 47.76 48.45 -54.23
CA ASN A 273 49.17 48.75 -53.99
C ASN A 273 50.08 47.85 -54.83
N PHE A 274 49.75 46.57 -54.98
CA PHE A 274 50.51 45.65 -55.84
C PHE A 274 50.52 46.11 -57.30
N ILE A 275 49.35 46.50 -57.83
CA ILE A 275 49.27 47.05 -59.20
C ILE A 275 50.11 48.33 -59.32
N ILE A 276 50.09 49.22 -58.32
CA ILE A 276 50.94 50.42 -58.29
C ILE A 276 52.43 50.07 -58.29
N GLU A 277 52.85 49.04 -57.55
CA GLU A 277 54.23 48.56 -57.56
C GLU A 277 54.63 48.02 -58.94
N GLN A 278 53.72 47.32 -59.63
CA GLN A 278 53.95 46.84 -61.00
C GLN A 278 54.01 47.97 -62.03
N ILE A 279 53.15 48.99 -61.93
CA ILE A 279 53.22 50.20 -62.77
C ILE A 279 54.54 50.95 -62.54
N LYS A 280 55.01 51.01 -61.29
CA LYS A 280 56.31 51.61 -60.92
C LYS A 280 57.51 50.71 -61.23
N GLY A 281 57.26 49.47 -61.65
CA GLY A 281 58.27 48.49 -62.03
C GLY A 281 59.08 48.92 -63.25
N GLN A 282 60.27 48.34 -63.41
CA GLN A 282 61.21 48.73 -64.46
C GLN A 282 60.66 48.48 -65.87
N ASN A 283 59.90 47.40 -66.07
CA ASN A 283 59.34 47.02 -67.36
C ASN A 283 58.28 48.04 -67.84
N CYS A 284 57.32 48.39 -66.99
CA CYS A 284 56.31 49.40 -67.29
C CYS A 284 56.93 50.78 -67.55
N LYS A 285 57.94 51.17 -66.75
CA LYS A 285 58.68 52.43 -66.98
C LYS A 285 59.40 52.46 -68.32
N ALA A 286 60.01 51.35 -68.75
CA ALA A 286 60.65 51.26 -70.06
C ALA A 286 59.64 51.46 -71.21
N VAL A 287 58.49 50.77 -71.16
CA VAL A 287 57.40 50.93 -72.14
C VAL A 287 56.91 52.38 -72.19
N ILE A 288 56.61 52.97 -71.03
CA ILE A 288 56.13 54.35 -70.92
C ILE A 288 57.16 55.36 -71.46
N ASN A 289 58.45 55.13 -71.21
CA ASN A 289 59.51 56.04 -71.67
C ASN A 289 59.71 55.98 -73.19
N VAL A 290 59.68 54.79 -73.81
CA VAL A 290 59.74 54.64 -75.28
C VAL A 290 58.54 55.33 -75.94
N LEU A 291 57.33 55.07 -75.45
CA LEU A 291 56.11 55.68 -75.98
C LEU A 291 56.07 57.20 -75.79
N LYS A 292 56.76 57.73 -74.76
CA LYS A 292 56.89 59.19 -74.52
C LYS A 292 57.78 59.85 -75.55
N VAL A 293 58.88 59.20 -75.92
CA VAL A 293 59.80 59.67 -76.97
C VAL A 293 59.13 59.58 -78.34
N ALA A 294 58.33 58.52 -78.59
CA ALA A 294 57.57 58.32 -79.82
C ALA A 294 56.29 59.19 -79.95
N HIS A 295 55.97 60.03 -78.95
CA HIS A 295 54.77 60.89 -78.92
C HIS A 295 53.42 60.16 -79.15
N SER A 296 53.26 58.96 -78.57
CA SER A 296 52.03 58.16 -78.69
C SER A 296 50.79 58.84 -78.05
N LYS A 297 49.62 58.67 -78.68
CA LYS A 297 48.32 59.16 -78.15
C LYS A 297 47.83 58.36 -76.94
N THR A 298 48.24 57.09 -76.81
CA THR A 298 47.82 56.14 -75.76
C THR A 298 48.36 56.50 -74.37
N LEU A 299 49.36 57.39 -74.30
CA LEU A 299 49.91 57.87 -73.04
C LEU A 299 48.94 58.75 -72.23
N LYS A 300 48.09 59.53 -72.90
CA LYS A 300 47.12 60.40 -72.19
C LYS A 300 46.12 59.55 -71.41
N THR A 301 45.56 58.53 -72.05
CA THR A 301 44.63 57.59 -71.41
C THR A 301 45.31 56.78 -70.29
N TRP A 302 46.59 56.43 -70.43
CA TRP A 302 47.35 55.77 -69.37
C TRP A 302 47.58 56.68 -68.15
N GLN A 303 47.94 57.95 -68.36
CA GLN A 303 48.12 58.92 -67.26
C GLN A 303 46.83 59.15 -66.47
N GLU A 304 45.68 59.21 -67.14
CA GLU A 304 44.37 59.29 -66.48
C GLU A 304 44.07 58.02 -65.66
N LEU A 305 44.42 56.83 -66.17
CA LEU A 305 44.27 55.57 -65.44
C LEU A 305 45.19 55.51 -64.22
N ASP A 306 46.46 55.90 -64.37
CA ASP A 306 47.47 55.96 -63.29
C ASP A 306 47.04 56.90 -62.15
N GLY A 307 46.44 58.05 -62.50
CA GLY A 307 45.81 58.95 -61.54
C GLY A 307 44.64 58.28 -60.80
N ARG A 308 43.70 57.68 -61.54
CA ARG A 308 42.52 57.00 -60.98
C ARG A 308 42.90 55.85 -60.04
N ILE A 309 43.92 55.06 -60.37
CA ILE A 309 44.37 53.97 -59.51
C ILE A 309 45.11 54.47 -58.26
N THR A 310 45.89 55.54 -58.39
CA THR A 310 46.55 56.19 -57.26
C THR A 310 45.52 56.76 -56.28
N ASP A 311 44.45 57.38 -56.78
CA ASP A 311 43.35 57.88 -55.95
C ASP A 311 42.60 56.75 -55.24
N ALA A 312 42.26 55.68 -55.96
CA ALA A 312 41.59 54.51 -55.38
C ALA A 312 42.46 53.80 -54.33
N ALA A 313 43.78 53.74 -54.54
CA ALA A 313 44.71 53.18 -53.57
C ALA A 313 44.81 54.05 -52.31
N ASN A 314 44.86 55.37 -52.46
CA ASN A 314 44.84 56.31 -51.35
C ASN A 314 43.52 56.23 -50.55
N GLU A 315 42.38 56.12 -51.24
CA GLU A 315 41.07 55.89 -50.63
C GLU A 315 41.07 54.60 -49.80
N SER A 316 41.48 53.47 -50.40
CA SER A 316 41.52 52.18 -49.71
C SER A 316 42.42 52.20 -48.47
N LYS A 317 43.59 52.87 -48.55
CA LYS A 317 44.54 52.99 -47.45
C LYS A 317 43.99 53.83 -46.29
N ASP A 318 43.33 54.94 -46.60
CA ASP A 318 42.69 55.79 -45.59
C ASP A 318 41.51 55.07 -44.92
N ASN A 319 40.69 54.37 -45.70
CA ASN A 319 39.58 53.56 -45.19
C ASN A 319 40.09 52.44 -44.26
N VAL A 320 41.16 51.71 -44.63
CA VAL A 320 41.80 50.72 -43.75
C VAL A 320 42.30 51.36 -42.46
N LYS A 321 42.93 52.54 -42.52
CA LYS A 321 43.42 53.26 -41.34
C LYS A 321 42.29 53.57 -40.36
N TYR A 322 41.18 54.16 -40.83
CA TYR A 322 40.07 54.49 -39.95
C TYR A 322 39.29 53.26 -39.47
N LEU A 323 39.01 52.28 -40.33
CA LEU A 323 38.31 51.05 -39.94
C LEU A 323 39.14 50.18 -38.99
N SER A 324 40.48 50.23 -39.05
CA SER A 324 41.33 49.51 -38.08
C SER A 324 41.12 49.98 -36.63
N THR A 325 40.65 51.22 -36.43
CA THR A 325 40.30 51.71 -35.08
C THR A 325 39.06 51.03 -34.50
N LEU A 326 38.16 50.52 -35.36
CA LEU A 326 36.99 49.74 -34.95
C LEU A 326 37.35 48.31 -34.57
N GLU A 327 38.51 47.78 -34.98
CA GLU A 327 38.89 46.38 -34.76
C GLU A 327 38.83 46.01 -33.27
N LYS A 328 39.45 46.82 -32.41
CA LYS A 328 39.45 46.62 -30.96
C LYS A 328 38.06 46.81 -30.32
N VAL A 329 37.26 47.73 -30.86
CA VAL A 329 35.96 48.10 -30.29
C VAL A 329 34.85 47.14 -30.74
N CYS A 330 35.01 46.50 -31.89
CA CYS A 330 34.11 45.48 -32.41
C CYS A 330 34.42 44.08 -31.88
N GLN A 331 35.60 43.82 -31.31
CA GLN A 331 35.96 42.51 -30.76
C GLN A 331 34.92 41.94 -29.77
N PRO A 332 34.40 42.73 -28.79
CA PRO A 332 33.37 42.25 -27.89
C PRO A 332 32.08 41.78 -28.58
N LEU A 333 31.79 42.24 -29.80
CA LEU A 333 30.61 41.82 -30.58
C LEU A 333 30.72 40.35 -31.02
N TYR A 334 31.91 39.77 -31.03
CA TYR A 334 32.16 38.37 -31.42
C TYR A 334 32.36 37.45 -30.21
N THR A 335 32.31 38.01 -28.99
CA THR A 335 32.37 37.24 -27.75
C THR A 335 30.95 36.96 -27.27
N THR A 336 30.67 35.76 -26.77
CA THR A 336 29.32 35.34 -26.34
C THR A 336 28.79 36.04 -25.08
N ASP A 337 29.50 37.04 -24.54
CA ASP A 337 29.11 37.76 -23.32
C ASP A 337 28.33 39.05 -23.66
N VAL A 338 27.01 38.96 -23.60
CA VAL A 338 26.07 40.06 -23.89
C VAL A 338 26.23 41.22 -22.91
N VAL A 339 26.64 40.97 -21.66
CA VAL A 339 26.80 42.01 -20.65
C VAL A 339 28.04 42.85 -20.95
N LEU A 340 29.17 42.21 -21.26
CA LEU A 340 30.38 42.90 -21.71
C LEU A 340 30.14 43.67 -23.01
N MET A 341 29.36 43.09 -23.92
CA MET A 341 28.98 43.74 -25.17
C MET A 341 28.17 45.02 -24.93
N THR A 342 27.24 45.00 -23.96
CA THR A 342 26.43 46.16 -23.59
C THR A 342 27.31 47.31 -23.09
N GLN A 343 28.34 47.02 -22.29
CA GLN A 343 29.30 48.02 -21.81
C GLN A 343 30.18 48.61 -22.95
N GLY A 344 30.38 47.85 -24.03
CA GLY A 344 31.17 48.26 -25.20
C GLY A 344 30.42 49.15 -26.21
N ILE A 345 29.08 49.14 -26.21
CA ILE A 345 28.24 49.88 -27.17
C ILE A 345 28.54 51.40 -27.20
N PRO A 346 28.66 52.11 -26.06
CA PRO A 346 28.92 53.55 -26.08
C PRO A 346 30.26 53.88 -26.75
N ASN A 347 31.28 53.04 -26.52
CA ASN A 347 32.59 53.21 -27.15
C ASN A 347 32.51 52.97 -28.66
N LEU A 348 31.78 51.93 -29.09
CA LEU A 348 31.55 51.64 -30.51
C LEU A 348 30.91 52.84 -31.21
N MET A 349 29.86 53.40 -30.63
CA MET A 349 29.14 54.53 -31.22
C MET A 349 30.03 55.77 -31.32
N LYS A 350 30.82 56.08 -30.28
CA LYS A 350 31.80 57.19 -30.31
C LYS A 350 32.89 57.00 -31.37
N THR A 351 33.38 55.78 -31.57
CA THR A 351 34.36 55.48 -32.63
C THR A 351 33.75 55.65 -34.03
N VAL A 352 32.51 55.20 -34.25
CA VAL A 352 31.79 55.42 -35.52
C VAL A 352 31.58 56.92 -35.79
N GLN A 353 31.20 57.71 -34.76
CA GLN A 353 31.13 59.17 -34.88
C GLN A 353 32.48 59.78 -35.27
N MET A 354 33.58 59.35 -34.64
CA MET A 354 34.92 59.83 -34.96
C MET A 354 35.26 59.56 -36.42
N ILE A 355 34.95 58.37 -36.94
CA ILE A 355 35.19 58.01 -38.34
C ILE A 355 34.37 58.89 -39.27
N HIS A 356 33.08 59.09 -38.99
CA HIS A 356 32.24 59.98 -39.78
C HIS A 356 32.76 61.44 -39.79
N ARG A 357 33.31 61.92 -38.67
CA ARG A 357 33.85 63.29 -38.55
C ARG A 357 35.21 63.48 -39.21
N VAL A 358 36.12 62.51 -39.09
CA VAL A 358 37.55 62.68 -39.41
C VAL A 358 37.93 62.01 -40.73
N SER A 359 37.24 60.95 -41.15
CA SER A 359 37.60 60.26 -42.39
C SER A 359 37.32 61.11 -43.62
N LYS A 360 38.21 61.05 -44.61
CA LYS A 360 38.09 61.83 -45.84
C LYS A 360 37.19 61.12 -46.87
N TYR A 361 37.31 59.80 -46.96
CA TYR A 361 36.62 58.99 -47.97
C TYR A 361 35.49 58.12 -47.39
N TYR A 362 35.55 57.75 -46.11
CA TYR A 362 34.55 56.89 -45.44
C TYR A 362 33.39 57.67 -44.78
N ASN A 363 33.34 58.99 -44.90
CA ASN A 363 32.40 59.86 -44.20
C ASN A 363 31.00 59.96 -44.85
N THR A 364 30.69 59.10 -45.81
CA THR A 364 29.40 59.12 -46.50
C THR A 364 28.33 58.40 -45.68
N SER A 365 27.10 58.93 -45.72
CA SER A 365 25.96 58.34 -45.01
C SER A 365 25.73 56.87 -45.39
N ASP A 366 25.91 56.50 -46.66
CA ASP A 366 25.71 55.12 -47.14
C ASP A 366 26.72 54.14 -46.52
N ARG A 367 28.00 54.50 -46.44
CA ARG A 367 29.06 53.66 -45.86
C ARG A 367 28.89 53.48 -44.36
N ILE A 368 28.51 54.55 -43.64
CA ILE A 368 28.20 54.47 -42.21
C ILE A 368 26.94 53.63 -41.97
N THR A 369 25.93 53.75 -42.83
CA THR A 369 24.70 52.94 -42.75
C THR A 369 25.03 51.45 -42.93
N SER A 370 25.78 51.09 -43.97
CA SER A 370 26.24 49.71 -44.21
C SER A 370 27.06 49.16 -43.05
N LEU A 371 27.96 49.95 -42.47
CA LEU A 371 28.73 49.53 -41.30
C LEU A 371 27.82 49.25 -40.08
N LEU A 372 26.87 50.15 -39.79
CA LEU A 372 25.93 49.97 -38.68
C LEU A 372 24.95 48.80 -38.92
N MET A 373 24.59 48.51 -40.18
CA MET A 373 23.87 47.28 -40.56
C MET A 373 24.66 46.04 -40.17
N LYS A 374 25.95 45.99 -40.53
CA LYS A 374 26.83 44.85 -40.23
C LYS A 374 27.04 44.68 -38.73
N VAL A 375 27.19 45.79 -38.00
CA VAL A 375 27.20 45.78 -36.52
C VAL A 375 25.92 45.14 -36.00
N THR A 376 24.75 45.60 -36.45
CA THR A 376 23.44 45.09 -35.99
C THR A 376 23.26 43.60 -36.33
N ASN A 377 23.66 43.18 -37.52
CA ASN A 377 23.65 41.77 -37.92
C ASN A 377 24.51 40.92 -36.97
N GLN A 378 25.73 41.37 -36.68
CA GLN A 378 26.62 40.68 -35.75
C GLN A 378 26.01 40.63 -34.33
N MET A 379 25.40 41.72 -33.86
CA MET A 379 24.71 41.74 -32.56
C MET A 379 23.61 40.67 -32.48
N VAL A 380 22.79 40.57 -33.53
CA VAL A 380 21.72 39.56 -33.60
C VAL A 380 22.30 38.14 -33.62
N THR A 381 23.36 37.89 -34.39
CA THR A 381 24.03 36.59 -34.43
C THR A 381 24.59 36.19 -33.06
N THR A 382 25.22 37.13 -32.35
CA THR A 382 25.76 36.90 -31.01
C THR A 382 24.65 36.69 -29.98
N CYS A 383 23.55 37.44 -30.05
CA CYS A 383 22.36 37.19 -29.22
C CYS A 383 21.76 35.79 -29.48
N LYS A 384 21.64 35.36 -30.75
CA LYS A 384 21.17 34.01 -31.09
C LYS A 384 22.10 32.94 -30.51
N ALA A 385 23.42 33.13 -30.63
CA ALA A 385 24.41 32.22 -30.05
C ALA A 385 24.35 32.19 -28.51
N TYR A 386 24.15 33.33 -27.85
CA TYR A 386 24.02 33.42 -26.39
C TYR A 386 22.78 32.68 -25.87
N ILE A 387 21.64 32.85 -26.54
CA ILE A 387 20.39 32.16 -26.17
C ILE A 387 20.52 30.64 -26.36
N THR A 388 21.27 30.19 -27.37
CA THR A 388 21.40 28.76 -27.72
C THR A 388 22.67 28.08 -27.17
N ASP A 389 23.44 28.75 -26.32
CA ASP A 389 24.75 28.27 -25.83
C ASP A 389 25.66 27.83 -26.99
N ALA A 390 25.84 28.70 -27.99
CA ALA A 390 26.57 28.45 -29.23
C ALA A 390 26.00 27.28 -30.06
N GLY A 391 24.69 27.06 -30.02
CA GLY A 391 23.99 26.02 -30.77
C GLY A 391 23.95 24.65 -30.09
N LEU A 392 24.42 24.53 -28.84
CA LEU A 392 24.38 23.29 -28.07
C LEU A 392 22.96 22.94 -27.59
N ASN A 393 22.14 23.94 -27.27
CA ASN A 393 20.81 23.76 -26.71
C ASN A 393 19.74 24.46 -27.54
N ARG A 394 18.56 23.86 -27.67
CA ARG A 394 17.38 24.57 -28.19
C ARG A 394 16.83 25.51 -27.11
N VAL A 395 16.08 26.52 -27.54
CA VAL A 395 15.40 27.47 -26.63
C VAL A 395 14.50 26.74 -25.63
N TRP A 396 13.81 25.69 -26.08
CA TRP A 396 12.81 24.97 -25.30
C TRP A 396 13.38 23.87 -24.38
N ASP A 397 14.65 23.50 -24.55
CA ASP A 397 15.30 22.42 -23.77
C ASP A 397 15.99 22.96 -22.50
N GLN A 398 16.09 24.28 -22.37
CA GLN A 398 16.70 24.98 -21.24
C GLN A 398 15.67 25.31 -20.16
N GLU A 399 16.12 25.55 -18.93
CA GLU A 399 15.24 26.00 -17.84
C GLU A 399 14.63 27.38 -18.13
N THR A 400 13.31 27.49 -17.98
CA THR A 400 12.53 28.72 -18.19
C THR A 400 13.15 30.01 -17.62
N PRO A 401 13.53 30.08 -16.33
CA PRO A 401 14.06 31.32 -15.75
C PRO A 401 15.39 31.75 -16.39
N ILE A 402 16.23 30.79 -16.80
CA ILE A 402 17.51 31.07 -17.46
C ILE A 402 17.27 31.66 -18.85
N VAL A 403 16.36 31.05 -19.62
CA VAL A 403 16.02 31.52 -20.98
C VAL A 403 15.40 32.91 -20.94
N ILE A 404 14.46 33.17 -20.02
CA ILE A 404 13.85 34.49 -19.85
C ILE A 404 14.90 35.54 -19.46
N GLY A 405 15.84 35.18 -18.57
CA GLY A 405 16.98 36.04 -18.21
C GLY A 405 17.81 36.42 -19.44
N LYS A 406 18.27 35.42 -20.21
CA LYS A 406 19.05 35.61 -21.43
C LYS A 406 18.30 36.46 -22.47
N ILE A 407 17.01 36.21 -22.68
CA ILE A 407 16.16 36.98 -23.60
C ILE A 407 16.08 38.46 -23.17
N ASN A 408 15.84 38.73 -21.88
CA ASN A 408 15.76 40.10 -21.38
C ASN A 408 17.10 40.84 -21.51
N GLU A 409 18.23 40.17 -21.27
CA GLU A 409 19.56 40.72 -21.49
C GLU A 409 19.79 41.08 -22.97
N CYS A 410 19.42 40.20 -23.91
CA CYS A 410 19.50 40.47 -25.35
C CYS A 410 18.60 41.64 -25.78
N ILE A 411 17.37 41.72 -25.28
CA ILE A 411 16.45 42.84 -25.56
C ILE A 411 17.02 44.15 -24.99
N SER A 412 17.60 44.11 -23.78
CA SER A 412 18.24 45.25 -23.14
C SER A 412 19.43 45.77 -23.95
N LEU A 413 20.33 44.87 -24.39
CA LEU A 413 21.47 45.18 -25.25
C LEU A 413 21.02 45.95 -26.51
N LEU A 414 20.03 45.41 -27.23
CA LEU A 414 19.55 46.01 -28.48
C LEU A 414 18.85 47.36 -28.26
N LYS A 415 18.14 47.52 -27.13
CA LYS A 415 17.54 48.81 -26.73
C LYS A 415 18.62 49.84 -26.35
N GLU A 416 19.66 49.45 -25.63
CA GLU A 416 20.78 50.34 -25.30
C GLU A 416 21.55 50.76 -26.57
N TYR A 417 21.73 49.84 -27.53
CA TYR A 417 22.31 50.17 -28.84
C TYR A 417 21.50 51.26 -29.58
N GLN A 418 20.17 51.11 -29.65
CA GLN A 418 19.30 52.12 -30.24
C GLN A 418 19.36 53.46 -29.50
N LYS A 419 19.38 53.42 -28.18
CA LYS A 419 19.47 54.62 -27.33
C LYS A 419 20.79 55.36 -27.57
N CYS A 420 21.94 54.68 -27.49
CA CYS A 420 23.24 55.28 -27.75
C CYS A 420 23.35 55.83 -29.18
N PHE A 421 22.74 55.17 -30.18
CA PHE A 421 22.70 55.71 -31.54
C PHE A 421 21.91 57.03 -31.62
N ARG A 422 20.72 57.09 -30.98
CA ARG A 422 19.90 58.32 -30.96
C ARG A 422 20.59 59.46 -30.23
N GLU A 423 21.21 59.19 -29.08
CA GLU A 423 22.03 60.16 -28.34
C GLU A 423 23.18 60.68 -29.21
N SER A 424 23.89 59.77 -29.87
CA SER A 424 24.98 60.08 -30.78
C SER A 424 24.57 60.94 -31.98
N LYS A 425 23.40 60.66 -32.55
CA LYS A 425 22.80 61.45 -33.63
C LYS A 425 22.44 62.87 -33.16
N GLN A 426 21.88 63.01 -31.97
CA GLN A 426 21.55 64.31 -31.35
C GLN A 426 22.79 65.14 -31.05
N GLU A 427 23.84 64.55 -30.47
CA GLU A 427 25.12 65.23 -30.23
C GLU A 427 25.75 65.75 -31.54
N THR A 428 25.69 64.93 -32.60
CA THR A 428 26.26 65.29 -33.90
C THR A 428 25.46 66.42 -34.56
N LEU A 429 24.13 66.40 -34.45
CA LEU A 429 23.24 67.50 -34.86
C LEU A 429 23.58 68.80 -34.11
N ALA A 430 23.75 68.74 -32.79
CA ALA A 430 24.06 69.90 -31.96
C ALA A 430 25.44 70.52 -32.26
N SER A 431 26.42 69.71 -32.69
CA SER A 431 27.80 70.17 -32.95
C SER A 431 28.07 70.68 -34.37
N LEU A 432 27.33 70.23 -35.39
CA LEU A 432 27.70 70.42 -36.82
C LEU A 432 26.66 71.13 -37.68
N GLY A 433 25.47 71.49 -37.15
CA GLY A 433 24.51 72.42 -37.75
C GLY A 433 23.80 71.99 -39.05
N GLU A 434 24.50 71.39 -40.03
CA GLU A 434 23.95 70.97 -41.33
C GLU A 434 24.56 69.68 -41.91
N LYS A 435 25.73 69.18 -41.44
CA LYS A 435 26.27 67.85 -41.82
C LYS A 435 25.75 66.74 -40.89
N ALA A 436 24.44 66.66 -40.73
CA ALA A 436 23.83 65.62 -39.93
C ALA A 436 23.97 64.25 -40.61
N LEU A 437 24.13 63.19 -39.80
CA LEU A 437 23.99 61.80 -40.25
C LEU A 437 22.54 61.57 -40.76
N GLU A 438 22.32 61.78 -42.05
CA GLU A 438 21.09 61.37 -42.75
C GLU A 438 21.12 59.85 -42.95
N VAL A 439 20.90 59.12 -41.87
CA VAL A 439 20.86 57.67 -41.88
C VAL A 439 19.45 57.19 -41.54
N SER A 440 18.93 56.27 -42.36
CA SER A 440 17.63 55.65 -42.13
C SER A 440 17.72 54.58 -41.05
N GLU A 441 17.09 54.87 -39.91
CA GLU A 441 16.99 53.98 -38.76
C GLU A 441 16.27 52.67 -39.10
N VAL A 442 15.37 52.69 -40.09
CA VAL A 442 14.59 51.52 -40.52
C VAL A 442 15.50 50.46 -41.13
N TYR A 443 16.51 50.87 -41.91
CA TYR A 443 17.48 49.92 -42.44
C TYR A 443 18.29 49.34 -41.29
N ILE A 444 18.95 50.18 -40.46
CA ILE A 444 19.82 49.73 -39.36
C ILE A 444 19.12 48.77 -38.42
N PHE A 445 17.97 49.17 -37.88
CA PHE A 445 17.34 48.48 -36.76
C PHE A 445 16.20 47.54 -37.16
N GLY A 446 15.75 47.54 -38.43
CA GLY A 446 14.60 46.74 -38.85
C GLY A 446 14.76 45.24 -38.51
N LYS A 447 15.95 44.68 -38.69
CA LYS A 447 16.25 43.27 -38.38
C LYS A 447 16.30 43.01 -36.86
N SER A 448 16.89 43.92 -36.08
CA SER A 448 16.97 43.77 -34.62
C SER A 448 15.64 44.00 -33.93
N GLU A 449 14.80 44.92 -34.42
CA GLU A 449 13.42 45.10 -33.93
C GLU A 449 12.55 43.90 -34.23
N ALA A 450 12.64 43.33 -35.44
CA ALA A 450 11.94 42.09 -35.78
C ALA A 450 12.38 40.94 -34.86
N PHE A 451 13.67 40.85 -34.55
CA PHE A 451 14.21 39.89 -33.60
C PHE A 451 13.70 40.13 -32.17
N CYS A 452 13.70 41.36 -31.66
CA CYS A 452 13.12 41.69 -30.34
C CYS A 452 11.64 41.30 -30.26
N ARG A 453 10.83 41.61 -31.28
CA ARG A 453 9.42 41.20 -31.33
C ARG A 453 9.27 39.69 -31.33
N ARG A 454 10.17 38.95 -32.01
CA ARG A 454 10.20 37.49 -31.99
C ARG A 454 10.52 36.95 -30.59
N LEU A 455 11.52 37.51 -29.92
CA LEU A 455 11.87 37.16 -28.54
C LEU A 455 10.73 37.44 -27.55
N GLU A 456 10.03 38.57 -27.70
CA GLU A 456 8.85 38.88 -26.88
C GLU A 456 7.71 37.86 -27.09
N LYS A 457 7.52 37.37 -28.32
CA LYS A 457 6.55 36.29 -28.61
C LYS A 457 6.96 34.99 -27.94
N ILE A 458 8.23 34.60 -28.01
CA ILE A 458 8.76 33.41 -27.33
C ILE A 458 8.57 33.53 -25.82
N MET A 459 8.89 34.68 -25.22
CA MET A 459 8.70 34.93 -23.79
C MET A 459 7.22 34.82 -23.38
N LYS A 460 6.29 35.31 -24.21
CA LYS A 460 4.84 35.10 -23.99
C LYS A 460 4.45 33.62 -24.03
N MET A 461 4.99 32.84 -24.97
CA MET A 461 4.71 31.39 -25.03
C MET A 461 5.21 30.65 -23.79
N ILE A 462 6.41 30.97 -23.34
CA ILE A 462 7.01 30.41 -22.13
C ILE A 462 6.17 30.78 -20.89
N ALA A 463 5.71 32.03 -20.78
CA ALA A 463 4.83 32.45 -19.68
C ALA A 463 3.49 31.69 -19.69
N ILE A 464 2.92 31.43 -20.88
CA ILE A 464 1.73 30.58 -21.03
C ILE A 464 2.04 29.14 -20.59
N GLU A 465 3.20 28.59 -20.95
CA GLU A 465 3.62 27.26 -20.51
C GLU A 465 3.68 27.16 -18.98
N GLU A 466 4.33 28.11 -18.29
CA GLU A 466 4.40 28.11 -16.83
C GLU A 466 3.02 28.15 -16.18
N ASN A 467 2.16 29.04 -16.67
CA ASN A 467 0.77 29.19 -16.22
C ASN A 467 -0.02 27.89 -16.37
N PHE A 468 0.07 27.23 -17.53
CA PHE A 468 -0.64 25.97 -17.78
C PHE A 468 0.02 24.75 -17.11
N ASN A 469 1.31 24.81 -16.77
CA ASN A 469 1.98 23.74 -16.03
C ASN A 469 1.40 23.60 -14.60
N ALA A 470 0.89 24.70 -14.01
CA ALA A 470 0.16 24.66 -12.74
C ALA A 470 -1.08 23.75 -12.79
N LEU A 471 -1.70 23.54 -13.96
CA LEU A 471 -2.81 22.60 -14.13
C LEU A 471 -2.37 21.15 -13.89
N THR A 472 -1.13 20.80 -14.22
CA THR A 472 -0.59 19.45 -13.97
C THR A 472 -0.44 19.14 -12.48
N GLN A 473 -0.28 20.18 -11.65
CA GLN A 473 -0.14 20.04 -10.20
C GLN A 473 -1.49 20.11 -9.47
N CYS A 474 -2.57 20.40 -10.19
CA CYS A 474 -3.88 20.62 -9.61
C CYS A 474 -4.66 19.29 -9.51
N ALA A 475 -4.89 18.82 -8.29
CA ALA A 475 -5.69 17.62 -8.01
C ALA A 475 -7.21 17.90 -8.08
N VAL A 476 -7.70 18.39 -9.22
CA VAL A 476 -9.13 18.53 -9.52
C VAL A 476 -9.49 17.52 -10.59
N GLU A 477 -10.45 16.63 -10.28
CA GLU A 477 -10.88 15.58 -11.20
C GLU A 477 -11.35 16.17 -12.55
N GLY A 478 -10.73 15.72 -13.65
CA GLY A 478 -11.07 16.15 -15.00
C GLY A 478 -10.21 17.30 -15.55
N ILE A 479 -9.40 17.97 -14.73
CA ILE A 479 -8.48 19.03 -15.18
C ILE A 479 -7.29 18.46 -15.95
N ASP A 480 -6.91 17.21 -15.67
CA ASP A 480 -5.80 16.50 -16.33
C ASP A 480 -5.97 16.43 -17.85
N LEU A 481 -7.21 16.27 -18.32
CA LEU A 481 -7.50 16.24 -19.76
C LEU A 481 -7.13 17.57 -20.44
N MET A 482 -7.32 18.70 -19.74
CA MET A 482 -6.95 20.02 -20.26
C MET A 482 -5.45 20.23 -20.22
N ALA A 483 -4.77 19.77 -19.16
CA ALA A 483 -3.31 19.78 -19.09
C ALA A 483 -2.66 18.94 -20.21
N VAL A 484 -3.20 17.74 -20.50
CA VAL A 484 -2.75 16.90 -21.61
C VAL A 484 -2.98 17.56 -22.96
N LYS A 485 -4.15 18.18 -23.17
CA LYS A 485 -4.42 18.95 -24.41
C LYS A 485 -3.42 20.08 -24.60
N PHE A 486 -3.12 20.85 -23.54
CA PHE A 486 -2.12 21.91 -23.60
C PHE A 486 -0.72 21.37 -23.95
N LYS A 487 -0.27 20.32 -23.24
CA LYS A 487 1.02 19.68 -23.51
C LYS A 487 1.14 19.20 -24.96
N ASN A 488 0.07 18.66 -25.53
CA ASN A 488 0.05 18.25 -26.94
C ASN A 488 0.17 19.46 -27.89
N ILE A 489 -0.58 20.54 -27.64
CA ILE A 489 -0.50 21.78 -28.44
C ILE A 489 0.93 22.34 -28.41
N TYR A 490 1.53 22.40 -27.22
CA TYR A 490 2.88 22.90 -27.02
C TYR A 490 3.95 22.00 -27.67
N HIS A 491 3.83 20.68 -27.53
CA HIS A 491 4.74 19.71 -28.16
C HIS A 491 4.72 19.75 -29.68
N ILE A 492 3.56 19.97 -30.28
CA ILE A 492 3.43 20.15 -31.74
C ILE A 492 4.22 21.37 -32.21
N PHE A 493 4.26 22.43 -31.39
CA PHE A 493 5.02 23.64 -31.69
C PHE A 493 6.54 23.42 -31.52
N GLN A 494 6.97 22.78 -30.43
CA GLN A 494 8.39 22.50 -30.16
C GLN A 494 9.07 21.63 -31.24
N LYS A 495 8.32 20.74 -31.88
CA LYS A 495 8.83 19.81 -32.90
C LYS A 495 9.00 20.40 -34.30
N LYS A 496 8.67 21.68 -34.51
CA LYS A 496 8.80 22.31 -35.83
C LYS A 496 10.27 22.40 -36.27
N PRO A 497 10.58 22.14 -37.56
CA PRO A 497 11.96 22.01 -38.04
C PRO A 497 12.66 23.34 -38.32
N TYR A 498 11.97 24.48 -38.26
CA TYR A 498 12.54 25.80 -38.51
C TYR A 498 13.19 26.41 -37.26
N ASP A 499 14.12 27.36 -37.44
CA ASP A 499 14.72 28.11 -36.34
C ASP A 499 13.71 29.11 -35.74
N ASN A 500 13.39 28.94 -34.46
CA ASN A 500 12.43 29.78 -33.75
C ASN A 500 12.94 31.21 -33.51
N LEU A 501 14.27 31.39 -33.48
CA LEU A 501 14.92 32.67 -33.23
C LEU A 501 15.11 33.49 -34.51
N ASP A 502 14.87 32.92 -35.69
CA ASP A 502 15.08 33.63 -36.94
C ASP A 502 13.89 34.54 -37.32
N PRO A 503 14.08 35.88 -37.35
CA PRO A 503 13.00 36.80 -37.69
C PRO A 503 12.58 36.75 -39.16
N GLN A 504 13.36 36.14 -40.06
CA GLN A 504 12.98 36.02 -41.48
C GLN A 504 11.96 34.91 -41.74
N VAL A 505 11.82 33.95 -40.82
CA VAL A 505 10.86 32.85 -40.94
C VAL A 505 9.48 33.34 -40.56
N THR A 506 8.64 33.65 -41.55
CA THR A 506 7.26 34.09 -41.34
C THR A 506 6.33 32.97 -40.88
N GLU A 507 6.70 31.70 -41.11
CA GLU A 507 5.92 30.52 -40.68
C GLU A 507 5.69 30.49 -39.17
N PHE A 508 6.69 30.88 -38.37
CA PHE A 508 6.55 30.99 -36.92
C PHE A 508 5.44 31.95 -36.52
N ASP A 509 5.28 33.08 -37.21
CA ASP A 509 4.26 34.07 -36.83
C ASP A 509 2.84 33.53 -37.08
N VAL A 510 2.67 32.72 -38.14
CA VAL A 510 1.42 31.99 -38.42
C VAL A 510 1.17 30.92 -37.35
N ASP A 511 2.17 30.11 -37.02
CA ASP A 511 2.07 29.07 -35.99
C ASP A 511 1.87 29.67 -34.59
N PHE A 512 2.45 30.83 -34.29
CA PHE A 512 2.23 31.57 -33.04
C PHE A 512 0.78 32.05 -32.91
N VAL A 513 0.20 32.63 -33.96
CA VAL A 513 -1.21 33.05 -33.95
C VAL A 513 -2.12 31.83 -33.78
N LYS A 514 -1.82 30.71 -34.46
CA LYS A 514 -2.55 29.45 -34.30
C LYS A 514 -2.44 28.90 -32.87
N PHE A 515 -1.25 28.92 -32.28
CA PHE A 515 -1.01 28.54 -30.89
C PHE A 515 -1.85 29.39 -29.93
N MET A 516 -1.83 30.71 -30.07
CA MET A 516 -2.61 31.62 -29.23
C MET A 516 -4.13 31.36 -29.35
N SER A 517 -4.64 31.09 -30.55
CA SER A 517 -6.06 30.75 -30.75
C SER A 517 -6.44 29.41 -30.07
N GLU A 518 -5.58 28.39 -30.14
CA GLU A 518 -5.82 27.12 -29.45
C GLU A 518 -5.72 27.25 -27.92
N VAL A 519 -4.84 28.12 -27.41
CA VAL A 519 -4.75 28.47 -25.98
C VAL A 519 -6.02 29.19 -25.53
N GLU A 520 -6.49 30.20 -26.25
CA GLU A 520 -7.74 30.92 -25.93
C GLU A 520 -8.96 29.97 -25.93
N ARG A 521 -9.01 29.04 -26.89
CA ARG A 521 -10.03 27.98 -26.90
C ARG A 521 -9.95 27.10 -25.65
N LEU A 522 -8.75 26.78 -25.19
CA LEU A 522 -8.55 25.97 -23.98
C LEU A 522 -8.89 26.76 -22.70
N GLU A 523 -8.58 28.05 -22.64
CA GLU A 523 -9.00 28.94 -21.55
C GLU A 523 -10.52 29.00 -21.44
N THR A 524 -11.21 29.14 -22.57
CA THR A 524 -12.68 29.11 -22.63
C THR A 524 -13.23 27.76 -22.16
N GLN A 525 -12.57 26.64 -22.51
CA GLN A 525 -12.93 25.31 -22.01
C GLN A 525 -12.72 25.19 -20.49
N LEU A 526 -11.66 25.79 -19.95
CA LEU A 526 -11.35 25.81 -18.52
C LEU A 526 -12.38 26.65 -17.73
N GLN A 527 -12.77 27.81 -18.25
CA GLN A 527 -13.87 28.62 -17.70
C GLN A 527 -15.19 27.83 -17.70
N THR A 528 -15.52 27.18 -18.81
CA THR A 528 -16.74 26.34 -18.92
C THR A 528 -16.71 25.15 -17.96
N PHE A 529 -15.53 24.54 -17.78
CA PHE A 529 -15.31 23.47 -16.82
C PHE A 529 -15.54 23.96 -15.38
N MET A 530 -14.98 25.11 -15.02
CA MET A 530 -15.24 25.74 -13.72
C MET A 530 -16.73 25.97 -13.49
N ARG A 531 -17.44 26.58 -14.45
CA ARG A 531 -18.91 26.76 -14.37
C ARG A 531 -19.66 25.44 -14.16
N THR A 532 -19.21 24.36 -14.81
CA THR A 532 -19.82 23.04 -14.68
C THR A 532 -19.61 22.45 -13.28
N CYS A 533 -18.40 22.58 -12.72
CA CYS A 533 -18.09 22.15 -11.35
C CYS A 533 -18.96 22.84 -10.30
N PHE A 534 -19.30 24.12 -10.52
CA PHE A 534 -20.13 24.91 -9.60
C PHE A 534 -21.62 24.93 -9.94
N ARG A 535 -22.09 24.18 -10.95
CA ARG A 535 -23.52 24.14 -11.33
C ARG A 535 -24.41 23.48 -10.26
N LYS A 536 -23.88 22.52 -9.51
CA LYS A 536 -24.57 21.84 -8.40
C LYS A 536 -23.78 21.99 -7.11
N ILE A 537 -23.97 23.13 -6.44
CA ILE A 537 -23.42 23.37 -5.11
C ILE A 537 -24.24 22.53 -4.11
N VAL A 538 -23.62 21.51 -3.52
CA VAL A 538 -24.25 20.69 -2.47
C VAL A 538 -24.05 21.36 -1.10
N SER A 539 -22.87 21.91 -0.86
CA SER A 539 -22.53 22.63 0.37
C SER A 539 -21.59 23.79 0.10
N SER A 540 -21.85 24.93 0.75
CA SER A 540 -21.02 26.12 0.62
C SER A 540 -19.57 25.83 1.04
N GLN A 541 -19.35 25.06 2.11
CA GLN A 541 -18.01 24.75 2.64
C GLN A 541 -17.14 23.98 1.62
N ASN A 542 -17.69 22.92 1.03
CA ASN A 542 -16.96 22.11 0.04
C ASN A 542 -16.70 22.91 -1.24
N SER A 543 -17.67 23.72 -1.68
CA SER A 543 -17.50 24.60 -2.84
C SER A 543 -16.45 25.68 -2.58
N LEU A 544 -16.34 26.23 -1.37
CA LEU A 544 -15.26 27.16 -1.02
C LEU A 544 -13.89 26.49 -1.02
N GLN A 545 -13.77 25.23 -0.58
CA GLN A 545 -12.52 24.48 -0.67
C GLN A 545 -12.12 24.20 -2.13
N LEU A 546 -13.08 23.83 -2.98
CA LEU A 546 -12.85 23.65 -4.42
C LEU A 546 -12.45 24.99 -5.07
N LEU A 547 -13.11 26.08 -4.70
CA LEU A 547 -12.79 27.42 -5.20
C LEU A 547 -11.36 27.83 -4.84
N LYS A 548 -10.90 27.57 -3.62
CA LYS A 548 -9.50 27.80 -3.23
C LYS A 548 -8.52 27.06 -4.14
N ARG A 549 -8.84 25.83 -4.58
CA ARG A 549 -7.99 25.09 -5.51
C ARG A 549 -7.90 25.78 -6.88
N PHE A 550 -9.00 26.34 -7.38
CA PHE A 550 -8.99 27.13 -8.61
C PHE A 550 -8.30 28.50 -8.44
N GLN A 551 -8.45 29.16 -7.29
CA GLN A 551 -7.75 30.42 -6.99
C GLN A 551 -6.24 30.23 -6.93
N ASN A 552 -5.76 29.12 -6.37
CA ASN A 552 -4.33 28.80 -6.32
C ASN A 552 -3.68 28.63 -7.70
N LEU A 553 -4.47 28.42 -8.76
CA LEU A 553 -3.95 28.37 -10.12
C LEU A 553 -3.50 29.75 -10.63
N ASN A 554 -3.98 30.85 -10.03
CA ASN A 554 -3.63 32.24 -10.40
C ASN A 554 -3.76 32.56 -11.91
N MET A 555 -4.62 31.83 -12.64
CA MET A 555 -4.82 32.04 -14.07
C MET A 555 -5.69 33.29 -14.31
N PRO A 556 -5.26 34.24 -15.16
CA PRO A 556 -6.02 35.46 -15.44
C PRO A 556 -7.43 35.17 -15.97
N CYS A 557 -7.55 34.18 -16.85
CA CYS A 557 -8.83 33.78 -17.46
C CYS A 557 -9.85 33.25 -16.43
N LEU A 558 -9.42 32.86 -15.23
CA LEU A 558 -10.32 32.36 -14.18
C LEU A 558 -10.73 33.43 -13.17
N GLN A 559 -10.14 34.63 -13.18
CA GLN A 559 -10.42 35.65 -12.16
C GLN A 559 -11.87 36.16 -12.21
N GLU A 560 -12.38 36.42 -13.42
CA GLU A 560 -13.76 36.86 -13.63
C GLU A 560 -14.77 35.77 -13.22
N GLU A 561 -14.52 34.52 -13.62
CA GLU A 561 -15.35 33.37 -13.24
C GLU A 561 -15.29 33.07 -11.74
N THR A 562 -14.14 33.29 -11.10
CA THR A 562 -13.99 33.18 -9.66
C THR A 562 -14.90 34.18 -8.95
N ALA A 563 -14.92 35.45 -9.38
CA ALA A 563 -15.79 36.47 -8.80
C ALA A 563 -17.28 36.09 -8.94
N ASN A 564 -17.70 35.64 -10.12
CA ASN A 564 -19.07 35.17 -10.38
C ASN A 564 -19.45 33.95 -9.51
N THR A 565 -18.52 33.00 -9.38
CA THR A 565 -18.72 31.79 -8.57
C THR A 565 -18.83 32.12 -7.08
N VAL A 566 -18.03 33.06 -6.56
CA VAL A 566 -18.13 33.52 -5.16
C VAL A 566 -19.53 34.08 -4.88
N GLY A 567 -20.10 34.85 -5.81
CA GLY A 567 -21.48 35.34 -5.72
C GLY A 567 -22.52 34.21 -5.66
N CYS A 568 -22.37 33.18 -6.51
CA CYS A 568 -23.27 32.01 -6.50
C CYS A 568 -23.17 31.21 -5.19
N ILE A 569 -21.96 31.02 -4.65
CA ILE A 569 -21.77 30.34 -3.36
C ILE A 569 -22.38 31.17 -2.22
N LEU A 570 -22.28 32.50 -2.26
CA LEU A 570 -22.92 33.36 -1.27
C LEU A 570 -24.44 33.19 -1.26
N GLN A 571 -25.08 33.13 -2.43
CA GLN A 571 -26.52 32.88 -2.52
C GLN A 571 -26.91 31.51 -1.92
N HIS A 572 -26.13 30.47 -2.19
CA HIS A 572 -26.36 29.15 -1.57
C HIS A 572 -26.13 29.16 -0.06
N TYR A 573 -25.12 29.91 0.41
CA TYR A 573 -24.87 30.10 1.84
C TYR A 573 -26.04 30.80 2.54
N VAL A 574 -26.69 31.78 1.90
CA VAL A 574 -27.92 32.40 2.43
C VAL A 574 -29.03 31.36 2.59
N ALA A 575 -29.22 30.48 1.60
CA ALA A 575 -30.19 29.39 1.70
C ALA A 575 -29.83 28.40 2.82
N GLU A 576 -28.54 28.06 3.01
CA GLU A 576 -28.08 27.22 4.11
C GLU A 576 -28.28 27.86 5.48
N LEU A 577 -28.11 29.18 5.59
CA LEU A 577 -28.32 29.95 6.82
C LEU A 577 -29.80 29.94 7.22
N GLU A 578 -30.71 30.18 6.27
CA GLU A 578 -32.16 30.07 6.52
C GLU A 578 -32.58 28.61 6.81
N ALA A 579 -31.99 27.62 6.15
CA ALA A 579 -32.24 26.21 6.45
C ALA A 579 -31.77 25.84 7.88
N THR A 580 -30.60 26.34 8.29
CA THR A 580 -30.06 26.13 9.65
C THR A 580 -30.93 26.80 10.70
N LYS A 581 -31.45 28.00 10.42
CA LYS A 581 -32.41 28.70 11.27
C LYS A 581 -33.73 27.93 11.40
N LYS A 582 -34.28 27.39 10.30
CA LYS A 582 -35.47 26.52 10.34
C LYS A 582 -35.22 25.23 11.13
N LEU A 583 -34.06 24.60 10.94
CA LEU A 583 -33.65 23.41 11.69
C LEU A 583 -33.58 23.71 13.19
N TYR A 584 -32.95 24.82 13.57
CA TYR A 584 -32.88 25.27 14.95
C TYR A 584 -34.28 25.47 15.54
N GLN A 585 -35.17 26.17 14.85
CA GLN A 585 -36.54 26.42 15.33
C GLN A 585 -37.37 25.15 15.49
N THR A 586 -37.19 24.16 14.61
CA THR A 586 -37.98 22.91 14.63
C THR A 586 -37.52 21.95 15.73
N GLN A 587 -36.21 21.90 15.99
CA GLN A 587 -35.59 20.90 16.86
C GLN A 587 -35.03 21.47 18.17
N LYS A 588 -35.35 22.74 18.52
CA LYS A 588 -34.81 23.41 19.71
C LYS A 588 -35.09 22.66 21.01
N ASP A 589 -36.29 22.09 21.13
CA ASP A 589 -36.75 21.48 22.38
C ASP A 589 -36.17 20.07 22.56
N ASP A 590 -36.12 19.29 21.48
CA ASP A 590 -35.55 17.93 21.43
C ASP A 590 -34.62 17.75 20.20
N PRO A 591 -33.36 18.17 20.30
CA PRO A 591 -32.44 18.04 19.18
C PRO A 591 -31.91 16.60 19.05
N PRO A 592 -31.60 16.14 17.83
CA PRO A 592 -31.09 14.80 17.60
C PRO A 592 -29.71 14.63 18.26
N LEU A 593 -29.65 13.76 19.26
CA LEU A 593 -28.42 13.45 19.99
C LEU A 593 -27.68 12.27 19.36
N SER A 594 -26.36 12.29 19.44
CA SER A 594 -25.54 11.14 19.03
C SER A 594 -25.60 10.02 20.07
N ARG A 595 -25.34 8.79 19.64
CA ARG A 595 -25.40 7.59 20.50
C ARG A 595 -24.50 7.75 21.73
N ASN A 596 -25.03 7.45 22.92
CA ASN A 596 -24.35 7.59 24.21
C ASN A 596 -23.89 9.03 24.55
N MET A 597 -24.49 10.05 23.93
CA MET A 597 -24.35 11.42 24.41
C MET A 597 -25.43 11.71 25.46
N PRO A 598 -25.05 12.31 26.59
CA PRO A 598 -26.01 12.79 27.57
C PRO A 598 -26.88 13.92 27.01
N PRO A 599 -28.07 14.16 27.59
CA PRO A 599 -29.02 15.13 27.08
C PRO A 599 -28.47 16.55 27.08
N THR A 600 -27.90 17.04 28.18
CA THR A 600 -27.51 18.46 28.26
C THR A 600 -26.27 18.75 27.42
N ALA A 601 -25.24 17.92 27.56
CA ALA A 601 -24.02 18.05 26.77
C ALA A 601 -24.26 17.82 25.26
N GLY A 602 -25.20 16.93 24.91
CA GLY A 602 -25.60 16.66 23.54
C GLY A 602 -26.33 17.85 22.89
N LYS A 603 -27.25 18.49 23.63
CA LYS A 603 -27.93 19.73 23.20
C LYS A 603 -26.94 20.86 22.89
N ILE A 604 -25.95 21.07 23.77
CA ILE A 604 -24.89 22.05 23.56
C ILE A 604 -24.04 21.71 22.33
N LEU A 605 -23.63 20.44 22.20
CA LEU A 605 -22.82 20.00 21.07
C LEU A 605 -23.53 20.19 19.73
N TRP A 606 -24.84 19.91 19.68
CA TRP A 606 -25.67 20.12 18.48
C TRP A 606 -25.68 21.60 18.07
N VAL A 607 -25.89 22.52 19.01
CA VAL A 607 -25.86 23.96 18.75
C VAL A 607 -24.48 24.43 18.30
N ARG A 608 -23.39 23.96 18.93
CA ARG A 608 -22.02 24.27 18.48
C ARG A 608 -21.74 23.75 17.07
N GLN A 609 -22.30 22.60 16.70
CA GLN A 609 -22.18 22.07 15.34
C GLN A 609 -22.89 22.97 14.33
N LEU A 610 -24.11 23.44 14.65
CA LEU A 610 -24.82 24.41 13.80
C LEU A 610 -24.04 25.73 13.68
N PHE A 611 -23.46 26.20 14.78
CA PHE A 611 -22.62 27.41 14.78
C PHE A 611 -21.37 27.25 13.91
N ARG A 612 -20.65 26.13 14.03
CA ARG A 612 -19.47 25.85 13.18
C ARG A 612 -19.83 25.82 11.70
N ARG A 613 -20.95 25.20 11.36
CA ARG A 613 -21.46 25.10 9.98
C ARG A 613 -21.68 26.48 9.35
N ILE A 614 -22.20 27.45 10.10
CA ILE A 614 -22.41 28.82 9.59
C ILE A 614 -21.16 29.70 9.66
N ASN A 615 -20.25 29.47 10.62
CA ASN A 615 -19.09 30.34 10.83
C ASN A 615 -17.95 30.14 9.81
N GLU A 616 -17.70 28.92 9.36
CA GLU A 616 -16.60 28.65 8.41
C GLU A 616 -16.78 29.36 7.05
N PRO A 617 -17.96 29.34 6.39
CA PRO A 617 -18.14 30.04 5.13
C PRO A 617 -18.01 31.57 5.27
N ILE A 618 -18.60 32.17 6.30
CA ILE A 618 -18.57 33.63 6.48
C ILE A 618 -17.16 34.16 6.78
N THR A 619 -16.36 33.40 7.53
CA THR A 619 -14.96 33.78 7.79
C THR A 619 -14.09 33.72 6.54
N TYR A 620 -14.37 32.80 5.60
CA TYR A 620 -13.70 32.79 4.30
C TYR A 620 -14.08 34.02 3.47
N PHE A 621 -15.37 34.34 3.36
CA PHE A 621 -15.81 35.52 2.61
C PHE A 621 -15.21 36.81 3.17
N HIS A 622 -15.08 36.92 4.50
CA HIS A 622 -14.46 38.10 5.12
C HIS A 622 -12.96 38.25 4.82
N LYS A 623 -12.22 37.15 4.66
CA LYS A 623 -10.77 37.19 4.39
C LYS A 623 -10.42 37.38 2.92
N HIS A 624 -11.24 36.89 2.00
CA HIS A 624 -10.89 36.74 0.58
C HIS A 624 -11.80 37.52 -0.38
N SER A 625 -12.82 38.23 0.11
CA SER A 625 -13.74 38.96 -0.77
C SER A 625 -14.32 40.23 -0.15
N ASP A 626 -14.36 41.31 -0.93
CA ASP A 626 -15.02 42.56 -0.54
C ASP A 626 -16.55 42.51 -0.70
N ILE A 627 -17.09 41.38 -1.17
CA ILE A 627 -18.51 41.17 -1.46
C ILE A 627 -19.38 41.35 -0.22
N LEU A 628 -18.84 41.14 0.98
CA LEU A 628 -19.56 41.40 2.25
C LEU A 628 -19.84 42.90 2.51
N THR A 629 -19.15 43.80 1.81
CA THR A 629 -19.34 45.27 1.93
C THR A 629 -20.55 45.77 1.14
N SER A 630 -21.02 44.96 0.18
CA SER A 630 -22.23 45.21 -0.62
C SER A 630 -23.49 45.26 0.26
N PRO A 631 -24.59 45.91 -0.19
CA PRO A 631 -25.84 45.94 0.58
C PRO A 631 -26.41 44.53 0.82
N GLU A 632 -26.26 43.63 -0.14
CA GLU A 632 -26.65 42.23 -0.05
C GLU A 632 -25.79 41.48 0.98
N GLY A 633 -24.46 41.64 0.91
CA GLY A 633 -23.51 41.07 1.86
C GLY A 633 -23.75 41.54 3.30
N LYS A 634 -24.05 42.83 3.50
CA LYS A 634 -24.41 43.38 4.82
C LYS A 634 -25.67 42.74 5.39
N ALA A 635 -26.69 42.44 4.56
CA ALA A 635 -27.88 41.73 5.00
C ALA A 635 -27.58 40.30 5.45
N VAL A 636 -26.69 39.58 4.74
CA VAL A 636 -26.22 38.24 5.13
C VAL A 636 -25.50 38.28 6.47
N VAL A 637 -24.59 39.24 6.67
CA VAL A 637 -23.85 39.42 7.93
C VAL A 637 -24.82 39.70 9.09
N GLN A 638 -25.86 40.52 8.89
CA GLN A 638 -26.88 40.75 9.91
C GLN A 638 -27.68 39.48 10.25
N SER A 639 -28.06 38.68 9.26
CA SER A 639 -28.78 37.42 9.50
C SER A 639 -27.90 36.40 10.23
N TYR A 640 -26.62 36.31 9.84
CA TYR A 640 -25.61 35.51 10.53
C TYR A 640 -25.44 35.93 11.99
N ASN A 641 -25.23 37.22 12.27
CA ASN A 641 -25.02 37.72 13.63
C ASN A 641 -26.24 37.44 14.53
N LYS A 642 -27.45 37.59 14.00
CA LYS A 642 -28.70 37.25 14.73
C LYS A 642 -28.77 35.76 15.06
N LEU A 643 -28.50 34.88 14.08
CA LEU A 643 -28.53 33.44 14.29
C LEU A 643 -27.41 32.98 15.25
N ALA A 644 -26.19 33.50 15.06
CA ALA A 644 -25.04 33.26 15.93
C ALA A 644 -25.34 33.64 17.39
N TYR A 645 -25.95 34.80 17.63
CA TYR A 645 -26.35 35.23 18.96
C TYR A 645 -27.31 34.24 19.62
N VAL A 646 -28.37 33.82 18.91
CA VAL A 646 -29.38 32.88 19.41
C VAL A 646 -28.78 31.49 19.72
N LEU A 647 -27.82 31.03 18.90
CA LEU A 647 -27.11 29.78 19.16
C LEU A 647 -26.23 29.87 20.41
N VAL A 648 -25.48 30.95 20.60
CA VAL A 648 -24.66 31.15 21.80
C VAL A 648 -25.53 31.31 23.05
N GLU A 649 -26.63 32.05 22.96
CA GLU A 649 -27.59 32.20 24.06
C GLU A 649 -28.14 30.84 24.52
N PHE A 650 -28.47 29.94 23.59
CA PHE A 650 -28.91 28.58 23.90
C PHE A 650 -27.84 27.82 24.68
N GLU A 651 -26.58 27.87 24.26
CA GLU A 651 -25.47 27.21 24.97
C GLU A 651 -25.34 27.71 26.41
N VAL A 652 -25.38 29.03 26.62
CA VAL A 652 -25.27 29.64 27.96
C VAL A 652 -26.42 29.24 28.87
N VAL A 653 -27.66 29.25 28.35
CA VAL A 653 -28.85 28.88 29.15
C VAL A 653 -28.76 27.43 29.62
N TYR A 654 -28.48 26.48 28.73
CA TYR A 654 -28.39 25.06 29.08
C TYR A 654 -27.19 24.74 29.98
N HIS A 655 -26.04 25.38 29.75
CA HIS A 655 -24.89 25.24 30.64
C HIS A 655 -25.18 25.78 32.04
N SER A 656 -25.82 26.94 32.15
CA SER A 656 -26.17 27.53 33.44
C SER A 656 -27.23 26.73 34.22
N ALA A 657 -28.18 26.12 33.52
CA ALA A 657 -29.18 25.23 34.12
C ALA A 657 -28.52 23.98 34.70
N TRP A 658 -27.64 23.33 33.92
CA TRP A 658 -26.87 22.18 34.34
C TRP A 658 -25.98 22.45 35.56
N MET A 659 -25.30 23.61 35.58
CA MET A 659 -24.48 24.05 36.72
C MET A 659 -25.31 24.15 38.01
N LYS A 660 -26.56 24.62 37.93
CA LYS A 660 -27.47 24.70 39.08
C LYS A 660 -27.95 23.32 39.54
N GLU A 661 -28.32 22.44 38.61
CA GLU A 661 -28.81 21.09 38.93
C GLU A 661 -27.73 20.24 39.62
N ILE A 662 -26.51 20.22 39.09
CA ILE A 662 -25.39 19.47 39.67
C ILE A 662 -25.02 19.97 41.07
N SER A 663 -25.11 21.27 41.30
CA SER A 663 -24.81 21.86 42.60
C SER A 663 -25.79 21.40 43.70
N GLN A 664 -26.97 20.91 43.32
CA GLN A 664 -28.01 20.41 44.25
C GLN A 664 -27.93 18.89 44.52
N LEU A 665 -27.13 18.14 43.74
CA LEU A 665 -27.09 16.66 43.74
C LEU A 665 -26.15 16.05 44.80
N GLN A 666 -26.23 16.48 46.06
CA GLN A 666 -25.47 15.85 47.17
C GLN A 666 -26.11 14.55 47.70
N TYR A 667 -27.39 14.32 47.44
CA TYR A 667 -28.19 13.24 48.02
C TYR A 667 -27.98 11.82 47.43
N PRO A 668 -27.72 11.62 46.12
CA PRO A 668 -27.68 10.27 45.53
C PRO A 668 -26.59 9.35 46.10
N LEU A 669 -25.42 9.90 46.46
CA LEU A 669 -24.30 9.14 47.06
C LEU A 669 -24.52 8.76 48.53
N GLN A 670 -25.49 9.40 49.20
CA GLN A 670 -25.86 9.13 50.59
C GLN A 670 -26.97 8.07 50.71
N SER A 671 -27.47 7.54 49.59
CA SER A 671 -28.46 6.46 49.58
C SER A 671 -27.85 5.13 50.05
N THR A 672 -28.68 4.28 50.65
CA THR A 672 -28.29 2.91 51.04
C THR A 672 -28.08 2.05 49.81
N ILE A 673 -27.18 1.06 49.91
CA ILE A 673 -26.73 0.27 48.75
C ILE A 673 -27.78 -0.75 48.26
N PHE A 674 -28.62 -1.26 49.16
CA PHE A 674 -29.72 -2.16 48.79
C PHE A 674 -31.09 -1.54 49.07
N VAL A 675 -32.07 -1.95 48.26
CA VAL A 675 -33.50 -1.75 48.49
C VAL A 675 -34.21 -3.09 48.28
N ARG A 676 -35.24 -3.38 49.08
CA ARG A 676 -36.10 -4.55 48.87
C ARG A 676 -37.18 -4.23 47.85
N HIS A 677 -37.38 -5.12 46.89
CA HIS A 677 -38.48 -4.99 45.94
C HIS A 677 -39.83 -5.13 46.67
N PRO A 678 -40.79 -4.20 46.47
CA PRO A 678 -41.98 -4.06 47.31
C PRO A 678 -42.95 -5.25 47.26
N THR A 679 -42.92 -6.07 46.20
CA THR A 679 -43.81 -7.23 46.03
C THR A 679 -43.10 -8.58 46.09
N THR A 680 -41.77 -8.62 45.93
CA THR A 680 -41.02 -9.89 45.83
C THR A 680 -40.01 -10.07 46.95
N GLU A 681 -39.84 -9.07 47.83
CA GLU A 681 -38.89 -9.01 48.95
C GLU A 681 -37.41 -9.26 48.59
N LYS A 682 -37.09 -9.35 47.30
CA LYS A 682 -35.74 -9.56 46.78
C LYS A 682 -34.87 -8.33 46.99
N PHE A 683 -33.58 -8.55 47.21
CA PHE A 683 -32.59 -7.48 47.28
C PHE A 683 -32.29 -6.96 45.88
N LEU A 684 -32.41 -5.63 45.69
CA LEU A 684 -31.98 -4.93 44.49
C LEU A 684 -30.91 -3.90 44.86
N VAL A 685 -29.91 -3.74 43.98
CA VAL A 685 -28.87 -2.73 44.13
C VAL A 685 -29.47 -1.36 43.85
N ASN A 686 -29.47 -0.49 44.85
CA ASN A 686 -30.05 0.84 44.80
C ASN A 686 -29.04 1.84 44.23
N PHE A 687 -28.80 1.75 42.92
CA PHE A 687 -27.90 2.64 42.21
C PHE A 687 -28.69 3.56 41.27
N ASP A 688 -28.65 4.86 41.51
CA ASP A 688 -29.33 5.84 40.68
C ASP A 688 -28.61 6.00 39.30
N PRO A 689 -29.28 5.69 38.17
CA PRO A 689 -28.70 5.86 36.84
C PRO A 689 -28.27 7.29 36.53
N GLN A 690 -28.87 8.30 37.18
CA GLN A 690 -28.50 9.72 37.01
C GLN A 690 -27.03 9.98 37.33
N ILE A 691 -26.42 9.21 38.24
CA ILE A 691 -25.00 9.38 38.61
C ILE A 691 -24.09 9.12 37.40
N LEU A 692 -24.38 8.09 36.59
CA LEU A 692 -23.57 7.79 35.40
C LEU A 692 -23.79 8.79 34.28
N GLU A 693 -25.01 9.32 34.18
CA GLU A 693 -25.36 10.40 33.27
C GLU A 693 -24.59 11.69 33.60
N ILE A 694 -24.62 12.12 34.87
CA ILE A 694 -23.88 13.28 35.37
C ILE A 694 -22.38 13.11 35.16
N VAL A 695 -21.81 11.93 35.44
CA VAL A 695 -20.38 11.68 35.20
C VAL A 695 -20.04 11.82 33.71
N ARG A 696 -20.90 11.29 32.84
CA ARG A 696 -20.71 11.40 31.39
C ARG A 696 -20.86 12.86 30.93
N GLU A 697 -21.84 13.59 31.45
CA GLU A 697 -22.03 15.03 31.20
C GLU A 697 -20.81 15.82 31.62
N THR A 698 -20.33 15.62 32.84
CA THR A 698 -19.14 16.26 33.40
C THR A 698 -17.93 16.06 32.49
N LYS A 699 -17.69 14.83 32.04
CA LYS A 699 -16.60 14.53 31.08
C LYS A 699 -16.79 15.21 29.73
N CYS A 700 -18.02 15.30 29.23
CA CYS A 700 -18.32 15.99 27.98
C CYS A 700 -18.16 17.51 28.12
N MET A 701 -18.60 18.13 29.21
CA MET A 701 -18.45 19.57 29.47
C MET A 701 -16.97 19.97 29.57
N ILE A 702 -16.13 19.18 30.26
CA ILE A 702 -14.68 19.38 30.30
C ILE A 702 -14.08 19.33 28.90
N LYS A 703 -14.46 18.34 28.08
CA LYS A 703 -13.99 18.23 26.68
C LYS A 703 -14.47 19.39 25.80
N LEU A 704 -15.62 19.96 26.10
CA LEU A 704 -16.16 21.14 25.44
C LEU A 704 -15.49 22.44 25.93
N GLY A 705 -14.60 22.38 26.95
CA GLY A 705 -13.92 23.55 27.51
C GLY A 705 -14.84 24.48 28.29
N LEU A 706 -15.94 23.94 28.84
CA LEU A 706 -16.90 24.68 29.66
C LEU A 706 -16.54 24.54 31.15
N GLU A 707 -16.93 25.52 31.97
CA GLU A 707 -16.74 25.48 33.42
C GLU A 707 -17.60 24.36 34.06
N VAL A 708 -17.06 23.70 35.08
CA VAL A 708 -17.68 22.54 35.73
C VAL A 708 -17.55 22.65 37.24
N PRO A 709 -18.59 22.32 38.04
CA PRO A 709 -18.51 22.40 39.50
C PRO A 709 -17.55 21.34 40.08
N GLU A 710 -16.80 21.68 41.14
CA GLU A 710 -15.83 20.76 41.76
C GLU A 710 -16.47 19.45 42.25
N GLN A 711 -17.73 19.50 42.69
CA GLN A 711 -18.49 18.33 43.14
C GLN A 711 -18.64 17.30 42.03
N ALA A 712 -18.97 17.74 40.81
CA ALA A 712 -19.12 16.88 39.64
C ALA A 712 -17.79 16.21 39.25
N VAL A 713 -16.69 16.97 39.33
CA VAL A 713 -15.33 16.48 39.07
C VAL A 713 -14.97 15.36 40.05
N LYS A 714 -15.27 15.52 41.35
CA LYS A 714 -15.02 14.48 42.37
C LYS A 714 -15.79 13.19 42.07
N ILE A 715 -17.07 13.28 41.66
CA ILE A 715 -17.87 12.11 41.28
C ILE A 715 -17.30 11.43 40.04
N ALA A 716 -16.85 12.20 39.04
CA ALA A 716 -16.25 11.67 37.82
C ALA A 716 -14.91 10.94 38.08
N ILE A 717 -14.15 11.32 39.11
CA ILE A 717 -12.92 10.63 39.53
C ILE A 717 -13.24 9.27 40.15
N ILE A 718 -14.32 9.18 40.95
CA ILE A 718 -14.69 7.96 41.70
C ILE A 718 -15.52 6.98 40.83
N GLU A 719 -15.83 7.33 39.57
CA GLU A 719 -16.65 6.52 38.64
C GLU A 719 -16.25 5.04 38.57
N ASN A 720 -14.96 4.75 38.39
CA ASN A 720 -14.48 3.38 38.25
C ASN A 720 -14.74 2.55 39.52
N LYS A 721 -14.59 3.17 40.69
CA LYS A 721 -14.88 2.54 41.98
C LYS A 721 -16.38 2.27 42.13
N LEU A 722 -17.23 3.23 41.77
CA LEU A 722 -18.69 3.07 41.81
C LEU A 722 -19.18 1.96 40.86
N LYS A 723 -18.67 1.92 39.63
CA LYS A 723 -19.00 0.86 38.65
C LYS A 723 -18.54 -0.52 39.13
N SER A 724 -17.32 -0.62 39.66
CA SER A 724 -16.80 -1.88 40.20
C SER A 724 -17.65 -2.36 41.37
N ASN A 725 -17.96 -1.48 42.31
CA ASN A 725 -18.79 -1.79 43.48
C ASN A 725 -20.19 -2.24 43.05
N ARG A 726 -20.81 -1.56 42.07
CA ARG A 726 -22.11 -1.95 41.52
C ARG A 726 -22.08 -3.37 40.93
N LEU A 727 -21.10 -3.68 40.09
CA LEU A 727 -20.97 -5.00 39.47
C LEU A 727 -20.73 -6.10 40.51
N GLN A 728 -19.92 -5.83 41.54
CA GLN A 728 -19.70 -6.78 42.63
C GLN A 728 -20.97 -7.04 43.44
N LEU A 729 -21.77 -5.99 43.73
CA LEU A 729 -23.07 -6.15 44.41
C LEU A 729 -24.08 -6.93 43.57
N GLU A 730 -24.21 -6.60 42.28
CA GLU A 730 -25.09 -7.31 41.35
C GLU A 730 -24.69 -8.80 41.24
N GLY A 731 -23.38 -9.08 41.12
CA GLY A 731 -22.85 -10.44 41.09
C GLY A 731 -23.08 -11.23 42.38
N LEU A 732 -23.01 -10.56 43.53
CA LEU A 732 -23.24 -11.16 44.84
C LEU A 732 -24.72 -11.51 45.06
N VAL A 733 -25.63 -10.58 44.72
CA VAL A 733 -27.08 -10.81 44.78
C VAL A 733 -27.50 -11.92 43.81
N GLN A 734 -26.98 -11.90 42.58
CA GLN A 734 -27.27 -12.93 41.59
C GLN A 734 -26.76 -14.31 42.03
N SER A 735 -25.54 -14.38 42.55
CA SER A 735 -24.97 -15.62 43.08
C SER A 735 -25.78 -16.20 44.25
N TYR A 736 -26.35 -15.34 45.09
CA TYR A 736 -27.22 -15.75 46.19
C TYR A 736 -28.56 -16.29 45.68
N GLU A 737 -29.20 -15.59 44.75
CA GLU A 737 -30.45 -16.04 44.12
C GLU A 737 -30.29 -17.38 43.37
N ASP A 738 -29.17 -17.57 42.67
CA ASP A 738 -28.89 -18.82 41.97
C ASP A 738 -28.68 -19.99 42.94
N LEU A 739 -28.01 -19.76 44.06
CA LEU A 739 -27.86 -20.78 45.13
C LEU A 739 -29.21 -21.13 45.77
N ARG A 740 -30.08 -20.13 45.98
CA ARG A 740 -31.44 -20.34 46.49
C ARG A 740 -32.28 -21.19 45.54
N LYS A 741 -32.20 -20.94 44.22
CA LYS A 741 -32.86 -21.76 43.20
C LYS A 741 -32.29 -23.18 43.08
N ALA A 742 -30.98 -23.34 43.27
CA ALA A 742 -30.31 -24.63 43.18
C ALA A 742 -30.58 -25.56 44.37
N THR A 743 -31.20 -25.06 45.45
CA THR A 743 -31.50 -25.84 46.65
C THR A 743 -32.77 -26.69 46.44
N PRO A 744 -32.70 -28.04 46.43
CA PRO A 744 -33.88 -28.87 46.28
C PRO A 744 -34.82 -28.72 47.48
N ASN A 745 -36.14 -28.72 47.25
CA ASN A 745 -37.17 -28.46 48.26
C ASN A 745 -37.06 -29.31 49.54
N VAL A 746 -36.53 -30.54 49.43
CA VAL A 746 -36.33 -31.45 50.56
C VAL A 746 -35.24 -30.95 51.53
N PHE A 747 -34.29 -30.16 51.05
CA PHE A 747 -33.16 -29.63 51.83
C PHE A 747 -33.33 -28.15 52.22
N VAL A 748 -34.38 -27.47 51.75
CA VAL A 748 -34.63 -26.03 52.03
C VAL A 748 -34.72 -25.76 53.53
N ASN A 749 -35.49 -26.57 54.27
CA ASN A 749 -35.64 -26.40 55.72
C ASN A 749 -34.35 -26.70 56.49
N LEU A 750 -33.53 -27.64 55.99
CA LEU A 750 -32.27 -28.05 56.62
C LEU A 750 -31.14 -27.03 56.37
N LEU A 751 -31.21 -26.27 55.27
CA LEU A 751 -30.24 -25.23 54.91
C LEU A 751 -30.66 -23.81 55.33
N SER A 752 -31.83 -23.65 55.97
CA SER A 752 -32.37 -22.38 56.47
C SER A 752 -31.38 -21.54 57.32
N PRO A 753 -30.55 -22.10 58.22
CA PRO A 753 -29.62 -21.30 59.03
C PRO A 753 -28.53 -20.61 58.20
N GLN A 754 -28.10 -21.24 57.09
CA GLN A 754 -27.10 -20.66 56.20
C GLN A 754 -27.71 -19.51 55.38
N ILE A 755 -28.99 -19.63 55.04
CA ILE A 755 -29.79 -18.56 54.41
C ILE A 755 -29.96 -17.39 55.38
N GLU A 756 -30.32 -17.64 56.64
CA GLU A 756 -30.45 -16.59 57.68
C GLU A 756 -29.12 -15.86 57.95
N LYS A 757 -27.99 -16.59 58.01
CA LYS A 757 -26.65 -15.99 58.16
C LYS A 757 -26.33 -15.04 57.00
N MET A 758 -26.63 -15.44 55.75
CA MET A 758 -26.42 -14.59 54.58
C MET A 758 -27.34 -13.37 54.56
N GLU A 759 -28.62 -13.54 54.91
CA GLU A 759 -29.57 -12.42 54.99
C GLU A 759 -29.22 -11.44 56.11
N GLY A 760 -28.63 -11.90 57.22
CA GLY A 760 -28.10 -11.06 58.29
C GLY A 760 -26.98 -10.12 57.81
N VAL A 761 -26.03 -10.65 57.02
CA VAL A 761 -24.96 -9.84 56.42
C VAL A 761 -25.55 -8.85 55.42
N LEU A 762 -26.41 -9.30 54.49
CA LEU A 762 -27.05 -8.43 53.50
C LEU A 762 -27.91 -7.31 54.12
N ARG A 763 -28.45 -7.53 55.33
CA ARG A 763 -29.22 -6.52 56.07
C ARG A 763 -28.39 -5.29 56.44
N GLN A 764 -27.08 -5.44 56.66
CA GLN A 764 -26.18 -4.30 56.91
C GLN A 764 -26.14 -3.33 55.72
N GLY A 765 -26.27 -3.84 54.49
CA GLY A 765 -26.35 -3.04 53.27
C GLY A 765 -27.71 -2.37 53.02
N LEU A 766 -28.76 -2.74 53.76
CA LEU A 766 -30.07 -2.07 53.74
C LEU A 766 -30.12 -0.87 54.68
N THR A 767 -29.36 -0.87 55.78
CA THR A 767 -29.55 0.08 56.89
C THR A 767 -28.36 1.01 57.17
N LEU A 768 -27.12 0.55 56.95
CA LEU A 768 -25.91 1.27 57.42
C LEU A 768 -24.97 1.69 56.29
N LEU A 769 -24.88 0.91 55.22
CA LEU A 769 -23.89 1.15 54.18
C LEU A 769 -24.47 2.00 53.04
N THR A 770 -23.81 3.14 52.79
CA THR A 770 -24.09 4.04 51.66
C THR A 770 -22.98 3.97 50.60
N TRP A 771 -23.24 4.48 49.39
CA TRP A 771 -22.26 4.48 48.29
C TRP A 771 -20.97 5.27 48.57
N SER A 772 -20.98 6.14 49.57
CA SER A 772 -19.81 6.88 50.05
C SER A 772 -19.04 6.20 51.20
N SER A 773 -19.47 5.03 51.67
CA SER A 773 -18.86 4.37 52.83
C SER A 773 -17.50 3.73 52.51
N VAL A 774 -16.56 3.85 53.44
CA VAL A 774 -15.22 3.22 53.34
C VAL A 774 -15.28 1.72 53.67
N THR A 775 -16.29 1.26 54.40
CA THR A 775 -16.45 -0.14 54.87
C THR A 775 -17.08 -1.10 53.85
N LEU A 776 -17.27 -0.64 52.61
CA LEU A 776 -17.85 -1.42 51.51
C LEU A 776 -16.99 -2.65 51.13
N GLU A 777 -15.65 -2.52 51.13
CA GLU A 777 -14.74 -3.63 50.80
C GLU A 777 -14.76 -4.74 51.85
N THR A 778 -14.81 -4.38 53.13
CA THR A 778 -14.91 -5.36 54.23
C THR A 778 -16.24 -6.12 54.18
N PHE A 779 -17.31 -5.44 53.79
CA PHE A 779 -18.62 -6.05 53.58
C PHE A 779 -18.60 -7.08 52.44
N PHE A 780 -17.99 -6.77 51.29
CA PHE A 780 -17.87 -7.72 50.18
C PHE A 780 -17.14 -9.00 50.58
N GLN A 781 -16.02 -8.88 51.30
CA GLN A 781 -15.25 -10.03 51.74
C GLN A 781 -16.03 -10.92 52.72
N GLU A 782 -16.82 -10.33 53.61
CA GLU A 782 -17.66 -11.08 54.56
C GLU A 782 -18.79 -11.81 53.83
N ALA A 783 -19.48 -11.13 52.93
CA ALA A 783 -20.59 -11.70 52.18
C ALA A 783 -20.13 -12.80 51.19
N GLU A 784 -18.98 -12.65 50.52
CA GLU A 784 -18.40 -13.68 49.65
C GLU A 784 -17.98 -14.94 50.42
N LYS A 785 -17.41 -14.79 51.62
CA LYS A 785 -17.01 -15.93 52.48
C LYS A 785 -18.23 -16.77 52.86
N VAL A 786 -19.31 -16.12 53.32
CA VAL A 786 -20.56 -16.80 53.70
C VAL A 786 -21.17 -17.52 52.49
N LEU A 787 -21.19 -16.86 51.33
CA LEU A 787 -21.72 -17.43 50.09
C LEU A 787 -20.91 -18.63 49.59
N HIS A 788 -19.58 -18.60 49.73
CA HIS A 788 -18.71 -19.71 49.36
C HIS A 788 -18.96 -20.95 50.22
N VAL A 789 -19.09 -20.78 51.54
CA VAL A 789 -19.41 -21.88 52.47
C VAL A 789 -20.76 -22.49 52.10
N PHE A 790 -21.79 -21.68 51.84
CA PHE A 790 -23.11 -22.18 51.44
C PHE A 790 -23.05 -22.99 50.14
N ARG A 791 -22.30 -22.53 49.13
CA ARG A 791 -22.10 -23.23 47.85
C ARG A 791 -21.41 -24.58 48.01
N GLN A 792 -20.42 -24.70 48.90
CA GLN A 792 -19.71 -25.95 49.13
C GLN A 792 -20.60 -27.03 49.76
N ILE A 793 -21.43 -26.64 50.73
CA ILE A 793 -22.37 -27.54 51.41
C ILE A 793 -23.39 -28.09 50.40
N LEU A 794 -24.00 -27.21 49.60
CA LEU A 794 -24.99 -27.60 48.60
C LEU A 794 -24.42 -28.61 47.57
N ARG A 795 -23.19 -28.39 47.08
CA ARG A 795 -22.54 -29.32 46.15
C ARG A 795 -22.35 -30.72 46.74
N ARG A 796 -21.94 -30.81 48.01
CA ARG A 796 -21.75 -32.11 48.68
C ARG A 796 -23.08 -32.86 48.83
N ILE A 797 -24.15 -32.16 49.19
CA ILE A 797 -25.50 -32.73 49.31
C ILE A 797 -25.98 -33.30 47.97
N THR A 798 -25.82 -32.56 46.87
CA THR A 798 -26.23 -33.01 45.54
C THR A 798 -25.50 -34.29 45.11
N VAL A 799 -24.18 -34.36 45.32
CA VAL A 799 -23.38 -35.55 44.94
C VAL A 799 -23.85 -36.81 45.66
N ILE A 800 -24.08 -36.73 46.98
CA ILE A 800 -24.50 -37.89 47.79
C ILE A 800 -25.93 -38.34 47.42
N SER A 801 -26.85 -37.38 47.25
CA SER A 801 -28.24 -37.67 46.88
C SER A 801 -28.35 -38.36 45.50
N ASP A 802 -27.69 -37.80 44.49
CA ASP A 802 -27.94 -38.22 43.11
C ASP A 802 -27.08 -39.42 42.69
N VAL A 803 -25.80 -39.44 43.08
CA VAL A 803 -24.85 -40.47 42.64
C VAL A 803 -24.91 -41.70 43.54
N GLN A 804 -24.81 -41.52 44.87
CA GLN A 804 -24.71 -42.65 45.79
C GLN A 804 -26.07 -43.30 46.08
N ILE A 805 -27.10 -42.50 46.39
CA ILE A 805 -28.44 -43.04 46.70
C ILE A 805 -29.21 -43.36 45.41
N GLY A 806 -29.20 -42.45 44.44
CA GLY A 806 -29.95 -42.60 43.19
C GLY A 806 -29.56 -43.82 42.35
N SER A 807 -28.26 -44.11 42.21
CA SER A 807 -27.77 -45.23 41.39
C SER A 807 -28.17 -46.59 41.99
N ILE A 808 -27.98 -46.78 43.30
CA ILE A 808 -28.27 -48.05 43.98
C ILE A 808 -29.78 -48.36 43.94
N LEU A 809 -30.63 -47.35 44.11
CA LEU A 809 -32.09 -47.51 43.97
C LEU A 809 -32.52 -47.95 42.57
N LYS A 810 -31.79 -47.54 41.51
CA LYS A 810 -32.05 -47.98 40.14
C LYS A 810 -31.68 -49.43 39.94
N GLU A 811 -30.53 -49.86 40.46
CA GLU A 811 -30.10 -51.27 40.40
C GLU A 811 -31.09 -52.21 41.10
N ILE A 812 -31.55 -51.84 42.30
CA ILE A 812 -32.57 -52.60 43.06
C ILE A 812 -33.81 -52.83 42.18
N SER A 813 -34.29 -51.79 41.49
CA SER A 813 -35.48 -51.87 40.65
C SER A 813 -35.37 -52.78 39.41
N SER A 814 -34.16 -53.19 39.04
CA SER A 814 -33.87 -54.00 37.85
C SER A 814 -33.59 -55.49 38.12
N THR A 815 -33.57 -55.90 39.39
CA THR A 815 -33.32 -57.31 39.79
C THR A 815 -34.49 -58.23 39.44
N SER A 816 -34.20 -59.43 38.91
CA SER A 816 -35.19 -60.48 38.60
C SER A 816 -35.32 -61.43 39.79
N LEU A 817 -36.53 -61.65 40.29
CA LEU A 817 -36.80 -62.40 41.52
C LEU A 817 -37.20 -63.87 41.28
N VAL A 818 -37.23 -64.32 40.02
CA VAL A 818 -37.71 -65.65 39.60
C VAL A 818 -36.82 -66.24 38.54
N SER A 819 -36.58 -67.55 38.60
CA SER A 819 -35.87 -68.35 37.59
C SER A 819 -36.85 -69.27 36.86
N LEU A 820 -36.84 -69.24 35.52
CA LEU A 820 -37.67 -70.11 34.67
C LEU A 820 -36.75 -70.83 33.66
N PRO A 821 -36.87 -72.17 33.48
CA PRO A 821 -36.00 -72.92 32.58
C PRO A 821 -36.30 -72.59 31.11
N ALA A 822 -35.24 -72.48 30.30
CA ALA A 822 -35.34 -72.08 28.90
C ALA A 822 -35.26 -73.26 27.91
N ASP A 823 -34.62 -74.38 28.28
CA ASP A 823 -34.15 -75.37 27.30
C ASP A 823 -34.87 -76.74 27.34
N ALA A 824 -35.45 -77.16 28.47
CA ALA A 824 -36.18 -78.43 28.59
C ALA A 824 -37.34 -78.36 29.61
N PRO A 825 -38.45 -79.09 29.38
CA PRO A 825 -39.55 -79.15 30.33
C PRO A 825 -39.18 -79.96 31.58
N ILE A 826 -39.37 -79.35 32.75
CA ILE A 826 -39.05 -79.94 34.05
C ILE A 826 -40.35 -80.38 34.73
N LYS A 827 -40.26 -81.35 35.65
CA LYS A 827 -41.36 -81.70 36.53
C LYS A 827 -41.71 -80.52 37.45
N THR A 828 -42.99 -80.40 37.78
CA THR A 828 -43.53 -79.30 38.59
C THR A 828 -42.84 -79.18 39.97
N GLU A 829 -42.42 -80.28 40.59
CA GLU A 829 -41.79 -80.29 41.92
C GLU A 829 -40.35 -79.75 41.91
N ASP A 830 -39.56 -80.08 40.90
CA ASP A 830 -38.16 -79.65 40.79
C ASP A 830 -38.06 -78.14 40.51
N LEU A 831 -38.97 -77.61 39.67
CA LEU A 831 -39.09 -76.17 39.38
C LEU A 831 -39.35 -75.34 40.65
N LEU A 832 -40.14 -75.88 41.58
CA LEU A 832 -40.42 -75.21 42.85
C LEU A 832 -39.18 -75.18 43.75
N ASN A 833 -38.44 -76.30 43.84
CA ASN A 833 -37.23 -76.38 44.67
C ASN A 833 -36.12 -75.40 44.20
N GLU A 834 -35.89 -75.28 42.89
CA GLU A 834 -34.91 -74.32 42.36
C GLU A 834 -35.28 -72.86 42.67
N ASN A 835 -36.56 -72.52 42.52
CA ASN A 835 -37.04 -71.18 42.83
C ASN A 835 -37.05 -70.89 44.34
N GLU A 836 -37.24 -71.87 45.21
CA GLU A 836 -37.12 -71.70 46.67
C GLU A 836 -35.70 -71.32 47.12
N ASN A 837 -34.66 -71.81 46.43
CA ASN A 837 -33.28 -71.44 46.73
C ASN A 837 -32.90 -70.08 46.13
N TYR A 838 -33.26 -69.83 44.87
CA TYR A 838 -32.95 -68.57 44.18
C TYR A 838 -33.60 -67.34 44.85
N THR A 839 -34.81 -67.50 45.36
CA THR A 839 -35.53 -66.41 46.06
C THR A 839 -34.86 -66.02 47.38
N LYS A 840 -34.21 -66.96 48.08
CA LYS A 840 -33.44 -66.66 49.32
C LYS A 840 -32.19 -65.82 49.01
N GLU A 841 -31.42 -66.19 47.99
CA GLU A 841 -30.24 -65.42 47.57
C GLU A 841 -30.60 -64.00 47.13
N CYS A 842 -31.70 -63.85 46.38
CA CYS A 842 -32.20 -62.55 45.97
C CYS A 842 -32.59 -61.66 47.17
N ALA A 843 -33.14 -62.26 48.23
CA ALA A 843 -33.55 -61.53 49.42
C ALA A 843 -32.34 -60.96 50.18
N GLU A 844 -31.25 -61.73 50.28
CA GLU A 844 -29.99 -61.29 50.89
C GLU A 844 -29.32 -60.16 50.10
N LEU A 845 -29.25 -60.30 48.77
CA LEU A 845 -28.68 -59.28 47.88
C LEU A 845 -29.45 -57.95 47.99
N LEU A 846 -30.79 -58.00 47.97
CA LEU A 846 -31.63 -56.82 48.11
C LEU A 846 -31.50 -56.16 49.48
N ASN A 847 -31.37 -56.96 50.54
CA ASN A 847 -31.16 -56.45 51.89
C ASN A 847 -29.79 -55.74 52.01
N SER A 848 -28.71 -56.31 51.45
CA SER A 848 -27.39 -55.67 51.43
C SER A 848 -27.40 -54.31 50.71
N LYS A 849 -28.03 -54.23 49.53
CA LYS A 849 -28.16 -52.96 48.79
C LYS A 849 -29.02 -51.93 49.54
N SER A 850 -30.10 -52.37 50.20
CA SER A 850 -30.92 -51.52 51.06
C SER A 850 -30.12 -50.88 52.20
N MET A 851 -29.23 -51.66 52.85
CA MET A 851 -28.38 -51.17 53.93
C MET A 851 -27.37 -50.11 53.46
N HIS A 852 -26.76 -50.28 52.28
CA HIS A 852 -25.88 -49.26 51.72
C HIS A 852 -26.60 -47.93 51.45
N VAL A 853 -27.86 -47.98 51.01
CA VAL A 853 -28.67 -46.76 50.85
C VAL A 853 -28.93 -46.11 52.20
N GLU A 854 -29.25 -46.89 53.24
CA GLU A 854 -29.43 -46.37 54.61
C GLU A 854 -28.16 -45.71 55.14
N ASP A 855 -26.97 -46.30 54.91
CA ASP A 855 -25.68 -45.72 55.31
C ASP A 855 -25.38 -44.40 54.60
N ALA A 856 -25.66 -44.30 53.30
CA ALA A 856 -25.47 -43.06 52.54
C ALA A 856 -26.42 -41.94 53.02
N VAL A 857 -27.66 -42.29 53.39
CA VAL A 857 -28.62 -41.33 53.95
C VAL A 857 -28.18 -40.88 55.35
N GLN A 858 -27.66 -41.80 56.19
CA GLN A 858 -27.14 -41.44 57.51
C GLN A 858 -25.92 -40.51 57.41
N TYR A 859 -24.98 -40.79 56.50
CA TYR A 859 -23.84 -39.90 56.24
C TYR A 859 -24.27 -38.49 55.79
N LEU A 860 -25.34 -38.40 55.00
CA LEU A 860 -25.91 -37.11 54.59
C LEU A 860 -26.50 -36.34 55.77
N ILE A 861 -27.12 -37.03 56.74
CA ILE A 861 -27.64 -36.44 57.97
C ILE A 861 -26.49 -35.96 58.86
N ASP A 862 -25.44 -36.76 59.03
CA ASP A 862 -24.27 -36.39 59.82
C ASP A 862 -23.56 -35.16 59.22
N LEU A 863 -23.46 -35.07 57.88
CA LEU A 863 -22.92 -33.89 57.19
C LEU A 863 -23.75 -32.62 57.48
N LEU A 864 -25.08 -32.75 57.52
CA LEU A 864 -25.99 -31.66 57.84
C LEU A 864 -25.91 -31.25 59.31
N GLU A 865 -25.77 -32.21 60.22
CA GLU A 865 -25.56 -31.98 61.66
C GLU A 865 -24.25 -31.22 61.93
N MET A 866 -23.13 -31.62 61.30
CA MET A 866 -21.86 -30.91 61.44
C MET A 866 -21.91 -29.46 60.95
N THR A 867 -22.80 -29.16 60.00
CA THR A 867 -23.00 -27.78 59.50
C THR A 867 -24.00 -26.97 60.33
N TYR A 868 -24.71 -27.59 61.26
CA TYR A 868 -25.68 -26.96 62.17
C TYR A 868 -24.97 -26.63 63.49
N GLU A 869 -24.48 -25.40 63.64
CA GLU A 869 -23.89 -24.95 64.91
C GLU A 869 -25.00 -24.80 65.98
N PHE A 870 -25.01 -25.69 66.97
CA PHE A 870 -25.82 -25.48 68.19
C PHE A 870 -25.19 -24.37 69.03
N PRO A 871 -25.96 -23.36 69.51
CA PRO A 871 -25.45 -22.41 70.48
C PRO A 871 -25.10 -23.14 71.78
N SER A 872 -23.82 -23.18 72.16
CA SER A 872 -23.40 -23.80 73.43
C SER A 872 -23.71 -22.89 74.64
N PRO A 873 -23.97 -23.45 75.84
CA PRO A 873 -24.25 -22.66 77.04
C PRO A 873 -22.95 -22.14 77.69
N LYS A 874 -22.74 -20.82 77.57
CA LYS A 874 -21.93 -19.87 78.36
C LYS A 874 -20.74 -20.35 79.23
N SER A 875 -19.63 -19.62 79.08
CA SER A 875 -18.91 -18.98 80.21
C SER A 875 -18.26 -17.66 79.78
N SER A 876 -18.74 -16.54 80.37
CA SER A 876 -18.01 -15.36 80.91
C SER A 876 -16.56 -15.11 80.43
N GLU A 877 -16.04 -13.92 80.09
CA GLU A 877 -16.35 -12.48 80.23
C GLU A 877 -15.09 -11.71 79.66
N PRO A 878 -14.86 -10.39 79.80
CA PRO A 878 -15.33 -9.29 78.95
C PRO A 878 -14.20 -8.39 78.38
N GLN A 879 -14.52 -7.47 77.45
CA GLN A 879 -13.93 -6.12 77.27
C GLN A 879 -14.67 -5.48 76.08
N GLY A 880 -15.67 -4.59 76.28
CA GLY A 880 -15.50 -3.19 76.67
C GLY A 880 -15.36 -2.33 75.39
N LYS A 881 -16.14 -1.30 75.09
CA LYS A 881 -16.84 -0.32 75.95
C LYS A 881 -18.01 0.31 75.19
N HIS A 882 -19.09 0.56 75.93
CA HIS A 882 -20.12 1.54 75.63
C HIS A 882 -19.54 2.95 75.44
N ILE A 883 -20.16 3.75 74.56
CA ILE A 883 -20.54 5.14 74.89
C ILE A 883 -21.97 5.38 74.39
N ALA A 884 -22.82 5.78 75.32
CA ALA A 884 -24.22 6.16 75.15
C ALA A 884 -24.36 7.68 74.97
N PHE A 885 -25.61 8.15 74.87
CA PHE A 885 -26.18 9.52 74.83
C PHE A 885 -26.73 9.90 73.43
N GLU A 886 -27.98 10.37 73.27
CA GLU A 886 -29.04 10.68 74.20
C GLU A 886 -30.40 10.73 73.47
N ARG A 887 -31.45 10.71 74.28
CA ARG A 887 -32.86 10.42 74.03
C ARG A 887 -33.63 11.65 73.53
N LYS A 888 -34.67 11.45 72.71
CA LYS A 888 -35.96 12.17 72.83
C LYS A 888 -37.02 11.55 71.90
N GLU A 889 -37.85 10.67 72.45
CA GLU A 889 -39.23 10.54 72.01
C GLU A 889 -40.15 10.46 73.23
N LYS A 890 -41.24 11.22 73.15
CA LYS A 890 -42.27 11.42 74.16
C LYS A 890 -43.30 10.28 74.12
N GLU A 891 -43.52 9.71 75.30
CA GLU A 891 -44.82 9.43 75.93
C GLU A 891 -46.02 8.98 75.07
N LYS A 892 -46.45 7.72 75.26
CA LYS A 892 -47.60 7.29 76.11
C LYS A 892 -47.85 5.80 75.87
N GLU A 893 -47.45 4.89 76.76
CA GLU A 893 -48.03 4.55 78.08
C GLU A 893 -49.34 3.75 77.99
N LYS A 894 -49.26 2.43 78.25
CA LYS A 894 -49.96 1.69 79.34
C LYS A 894 -49.79 0.17 79.15
N THR A 895 -48.90 -0.45 79.95
CA THR A 895 -49.17 -1.29 81.16
C THR A 895 -49.69 -2.69 80.82
N ALA A 896 -49.28 -3.79 81.43
CA ALA A 896 -48.25 -4.16 82.41
C ALA A 896 -48.27 -5.71 82.47
N GLU A 897 -47.32 -6.29 83.21
CA GLU A 897 -47.24 -7.70 83.64
C GLU A 897 -46.60 -8.71 82.67
N GLY A 898 -45.30 -8.95 82.87
CA GLY A 898 -44.73 -10.30 82.70
C GLY A 898 -45.16 -11.20 83.87
N PRO A 899 -44.63 -12.43 84.04
CA PRO A 899 -43.45 -13.01 83.37
C PRO A 899 -43.63 -14.50 82.94
N ARG A 900 -42.66 -15.05 82.18
CA ARG A 900 -41.87 -16.26 82.53
C ARG A 900 -41.10 -16.83 81.33
N SER A 901 -39.78 -16.87 81.51
CA SER A 901 -38.81 -17.83 80.96
C SER A 901 -39.16 -18.53 79.64
N ASP A 902 -38.57 -18.05 78.54
CA ASP A 902 -38.50 -18.79 77.29
C ASP A 902 -37.05 -19.26 77.05
N ASP A 903 -36.61 -20.21 77.88
CA ASP A 903 -35.47 -21.10 77.57
C ASP A 903 -35.90 -22.18 76.53
N SER A 904 -37.08 -22.07 75.90
CA SER A 904 -37.64 -23.12 75.02
C SER A 904 -37.28 -22.97 73.53
N LYS A 905 -36.89 -21.77 73.05
CA LYS A 905 -36.54 -21.55 71.63
C LYS A 905 -35.31 -22.30 71.11
N GLY A 906 -34.37 -22.66 71.99
CA GLY A 906 -33.21 -23.48 71.61
C GLY A 906 -33.58 -24.96 71.39
N SER A 907 -34.46 -25.48 72.24
CA SER A 907 -34.98 -26.85 72.18
C SER A 907 -35.86 -27.06 70.95
N ASP A 908 -36.74 -26.10 70.63
CA ASP A 908 -37.69 -26.22 69.52
C ASP A 908 -37.00 -26.32 68.15
N LYS A 909 -35.93 -25.54 67.90
CA LYS A 909 -35.19 -25.59 66.63
C LYS A 909 -34.38 -26.88 66.47
N GLU A 910 -33.87 -27.43 67.56
CA GLU A 910 -33.17 -28.71 67.55
C GLU A 910 -34.16 -29.88 67.34
N GLU A 911 -35.35 -29.81 67.94
CA GLU A 911 -36.43 -30.77 67.68
C GLU A 911 -36.94 -30.68 66.24
N GLU A 912 -37.05 -29.47 65.68
CA GLU A 912 -37.46 -29.25 64.30
C GLU A 912 -36.43 -29.77 63.29
N PHE A 913 -35.13 -29.57 63.55
CA PHE A 913 -34.07 -30.16 62.75
C PHE A 913 -34.11 -31.70 62.80
N LYS A 914 -34.25 -32.29 63.99
CA LYS A 914 -34.40 -33.74 64.16
C LYS A 914 -35.65 -34.28 63.45
N LYS A 915 -36.74 -33.51 63.41
CA LYS A 915 -37.95 -33.85 62.66
C LYS A 915 -37.69 -33.83 61.15
N ASN A 916 -37.03 -32.80 60.62
CA ASN A 916 -36.69 -32.70 59.20
C ASN A 916 -35.73 -33.83 58.75
N CYS A 917 -34.77 -34.24 59.59
CA CYS A 917 -33.91 -35.40 59.33
C CYS A 917 -34.69 -36.72 59.31
N LYS A 918 -35.69 -36.89 60.18
CA LYS A 918 -36.60 -38.04 60.15
C LYS A 918 -37.46 -38.07 58.89
N ASP A 919 -37.95 -36.91 58.44
CA ASP A 919 -38.72 -36.79 57.21
C ASP A 919 -37.87 -37.12 55.97
N LEU A 920 -36.58 -36.74 55.99
CA LEU A 920 -35.61 -37.13 54.96
C LEU A 920 -35.35 -38.64 54.92
N LEU A 921 -35.18 -39.30 56.07
CA LEU A 921 -35.09 -40.76 56.17
C LEU A 921 -36.35 -41.43 55.62
N ALA A 922 -37.53 -40.92 55.99
CA ALA A 922 -38.80 -41.42 55.50
C ALA A 922 -38.95 -41.24 53.98
N TYR A 923 -38.48 -40.12 53.42
CA TYR A 923 -38.50 -39.84 51.99
C TYR A 923 -37.68 -40.88 51.20
N PHE A 924 -36.43 -41.13 51.60
CA PHE A 924 -35.60 -42.12 50.91
C PHE A 924 -36.07 -43.56 51.15
N SER A 925 -36.64 -43.87 52.32
CA SER A 925 -37.25 -45.16 52.61
C SER A 925 -38.47 -45.44 51.71
N ARG A 926 -39.29 -44.44 51.41
CA ARG A 926 -40.38 -44.55 50.43
C ARG A 926 -39.86 -44.78 49.01
N ARG A 927 -38.77 -44.12 48.62
CA ARG A 927 -38.14 -44.36 47.30
C ARG A 927 -37.61 -45.78 47.16
N LEU A 928 -37.03 -46.34 48.22
CA LEU A 928 -36.62 -47.75 48.26
C LEU A 928 -37.82 -48.69 48.06
N LEU A 929 -38.94 -48.45 48.74
CA LEU A 929 -40.16 -49.23 48.57
C LEU A 929 -40.67 -49.22 47.12
N ILE A 930 -40.66 -48.07 46.45
CA ILE A 930 -41.06 -47.95 45.03
C ILE A 930 -40.13 -48.79 44.13
N SER A 931 -38.82 -48.77 44.38
CA SER A 931 -37.87 -49.59 43.63
C SER A 931 -38.12 -51.10 43.83
N LEU A 932 -38.41 -51.54 45.06
CA LEU A 932 -38.73 -52.95 45.36
C LEU A 932 -40.05 -53.39 44.73
N GLN A 933 -41.08 -52.54 44.76
CA GLN A 933 -42.35 -52.78 44.05
C GLN A 933 -42.12 -52.97 42.55
N LYS A 934 -41.26 -52.15 41.94
CA LYS A 934 -40.94 -52.26 40.51
C LYS A 934 -40.25 -53.59 40.16
N ALA A 935 -39.26 -54.02 40.95
CA ALA A 935 -38.56 -55.30 40.75
C ALA A 935 -39.51 -56.50 40.85
N THR A 936 -40.37 -56.50 41.87
CA THR A 936 -41.37 -57.56 42.10
C THR A 936 -42.38 -57.63 40.96
N ARG A 937 -42.90 -56.48 40.51
CA ARG A 937 -43.82 -56.40 39.37
C ARG A 937 -43.21 -56.97 38.09
N MET A 938 -41.98 -56.58 37.74
CA MET A 938 -41.34 -57.09 36.50
C MET A 938 -41.11 -58.60 36.54
N SER A 939 -40.85 -59.15 37.73
CA SER A 939 -40.61 -60.58 37.90
C SER A 939 -41.90 -61.40 37.77
N LEU A 940 -43.02 -60.91 38.32
CA LEU A 940 -44.34 -61.55 38.15
C LEU A 940 -44.85 -61.47 36.71
N ASP A 941 -44.60 -60.35 36.02
CA ASP A 941 -44.94 -60.21 34.59
C ASP A 941 -44.19 -61.23 33.71
N ARG A 942 -42.97 -61.65 34.09
CA ARG A 942 -42.25 -62.72 33.37
C ARG A 942 -42.95 -64.07 33.49
N ILE A 943 -43.43 -64.44 34.69
CA ILE A 943 -44.23 -65.67 34.88
C ILE A 943 -45.49 -65.62 34.02
N LYS A 944 -46.18 -64.47 34.01
CA LYS A 944 -47.43 -64.29 33.25
C LYS A 944 -47.24 -64.54 31.75
N ARG A 945 -46.18 -63.99 31.16
CA ARG A 945 -45.88 -64.16 29.74
C ARG A 945 -45.64 -65.62 29.36
N ARG A 946 -44.99 -66.41 30.23
CA ARG A 946 -44.68 -67.82 29.96
C ARG A 946 -45.88 -68.75 30.12
N MET A 947 -46.86 -68.40 30.95
CA MET A 947 -48.10 -69.17 31.12
C MET A 947 -49.18 -68.85 30.08
N SER A 948 -49.24 -67.61 29.58
CA SER A 948 -50.32 -67.14 28.70
C SER A 948 -50.06 -67.43 27.21
N VAL A 949 -49.32 -68.49 26.90
CA VAL A 949 -48.97 -68.86 25.51
C VAL A 949 -50.16 -69.55 24.83
N PRO A 950 -50.54 -69.17 23.59
CA PRO A 950 -51.62 -69.83 22.86
C PRO A 950 -51.35 -71.33 22.65
N ILE A 951 -52.38 -72.16 22.78
CA ILE A 951 -52.29 -73.63 22.78
C ILE A 951 -51.60 -74.22 21.52
N LYS A 952 -51.64 -73.53 20.37
CA LYS A 952 -51.10 -73.97 19.07
C LYS A 952 -49.75 -73.34 18.67
N CYS A 953 -49.06 -72.66 19.59
CA CYS A 953 -47.81 -71.95 19.29
C CYS A 953 -46.59 -72.88 19.42
N GLU A 954 -45.82 -73.05 18.33
CA GLU A 954 -44.61 -73.90 18.31
C GLU A 954 -43.31 -73.15 18.70
N ASP A 955 -43.34 -71.81 18.76
CA ASP A 955 -42.14 -70.96 18.93
C ASP A 955 -41.63 -70.83 20.38
N ILE A 956 -42.45 -71.17 21.38
CA ILE A 956 -42.08 -71.05 22.79
C ILE A 956 -42.01 -72.46 23.40
N PRO A 957 -40.84 -72.89 23.92
CA PRO A 957 -40.70 -74.25 24.44
C PRO A 957 -41.58 -74.45 25.68
N PRO A 958 -42.30 -75.58 25.78
CA PRO A 958 -43.01 -75.95 26.99
C PRO A 958 -42.00 -76.14 28.11
N PHE A 959 -42.35 -75.69 29.33
CA PHE A 959 -41.46 -75.80 30.49
C PHE A 959 -42.01 -76.73 31.58
N LEU A 960 -43.24 -77.24 31.44
CA LEU A 960 -43.87 -78.21 32.34
C LEU A 960 -44.14 -79.54 31.61
N LYS A 961 -43.86 -80.65 32.28
CA LYS A 961 -44.10 -82.01 31.78
C LYS A 961 -45.33 -82.64 32.45
N ALA A 962 -46.23 -83.26 31.68
CA ALA A 962 -47.37 -84.04 32.20
C ALA A 962 -47.64 -85.32 31.37
N GLU A 963 -48.32 -86.30 31.97
CA GLU A 963 -48.57 -87.66 31.45
C GLU A 963 -50.08 -87.97 31.40
N VAL A 964 -50.55 -88.72 30.39
CA VAL A 964 -51.96 -89.10 30.22
C VAL A 964 -52.18 -90.54 30.68
N HIS A 965 -53.05 -90.74 31.67
CA HIS A 965 -53.36 -92.06 32.27
C HIS A 965 -54.83 -92.45 32.02
N LEU A 966 -55.08 -93.74 31.73
CA LEU A 966 -56.44 -94.29 31.56
C LEU A 966 -57.03 -94.73 32.90
N ALA A 967 -58.09 -94.04 33.35
CA ALA A 967 -58.85 -94.38 34.56
C ALA A 967 -60.32 -94.66 34.18
N ILE A 968 -60.63 -95.91 33.82
CA ILE A 968 -61.94 -96.31 33.26
C ILE A 968 -63.10 -95.70 34.08
N PRO A 969 -64.03 -94.95 33.46
CA PRO A 969 -64.22 -94.80 32.01
C PRO A 969 -63.51 -93.60 31.34
N ASN A 970 -62.71 -92.78 32.04
CA ASN A 970 -62.17 -91.50 31.58
C ASN A 970 -60.62 -91.44 31.53
N LEU A 971 -60.06 -90.61 30.65
CA LEU A 971 -58.62 -90.32 30.60
C LEU A 971 -58.28 -89.08 31.45
N VAL A 972 -57.21 -89.14 32.26
CA VAL A 972 -56.80 -88.10 33.21
C VAL A 972 -55.33 -87.70 32.99
N ILE A 973 -55.01 -86.42 33.15
CA ILE A 973 -53.63 -85.90 33.06
C ILE A 973 -53.00 -85.82 34.47
N VAL A 974 -51.76 -86.29 34.59
CA VAL A 974 -50.95 -86.28 35.83
C VAL A 974 -49.63 -85.53 35.57
N PRO A 975 -49.27 -84.49 36.35
CA PRO A 975 -50.05 -83.88 37.42
C PRO A 975 -51.30 -83.16 36.87
N SER A 976 -52.32 -83.02 37.70
CA SER A 976 -53.57 -82.40 37.28
C SER A 976 -53.38 -80.92 36.97
N LEU A 977 -54.30 -80.33 36.19
CA LEU A 977 -54.31 -78.89 35.95
C LEU A 977 -54.41 -78.08 37.25
N ASP A 978 -55.02 -78.63 38.30
CA ASP A 978 -55.07 -78.00 39.61
C ASP A 978 -53.70 -78.01 40.29
N ASP A 979 -52.96 -79.11 40.23
CA ASP A 979 -51.60 -79.22 40.78
C ASP A 979 -50.63 -78.24 40.09
N ILE A 980 -50.76 -78.06 38.76
CA ILE A 980 -49.99 -77.08 38.00
C ILE A 980 -50.35 -75.65 38.43
N GLN A 981 -51.63 -75.35 38.63
CA GLN A 981 -52.08 -74.05 39.13
C GLN A 981 -51.58 -73.80 40.58
N GLN A 982 -51.58 -74.82 41.43
CA GLN A 982 -51.05 -74.73 42.79
C GLN A 982 -49.54 -74.44 42.80
N ALA A 983 -48.77 -75.05 41.90
CA ALA A 983 -47.35 -74.75 41.77
C ALA A 983 -47.07 -73.31 41.31
N ILE A 984 -47.86 -72.79 40.37
CA ILE A 984 -47.76 -71.38 39.97
C ILE A 984 -48.10 -70.45 41.13
N ASN A 985 -49.16 -70.77 41.89
CA ASN A 985 -49.53 -70.02 43.09
C ASN A 985 -48.41 -70.05 44.14
N ARG A 986 -47.70 -71.18 44.26
CA ARG A 986 -46.51 -71.29 45.12
C ARG A 986 -45.35 -70.43 44.62
N MET A 987 -45.05 -70.41 43.33
CA MET A 987 -44.00 -69.53 42.75
C MET A 987 -44.31 -68.04 42.97
N ILE A 988 -45.57 -67.64 42.83
CA ILE A 988 -46.01 -66.26 43.14
C ILE A 988 -45.73 -65.95 44.62
N HIS A 989 -46.07 -66.88 45.52
CA HIS A 989 -45.81 -66.72 46.95
C HIS A 989 -44.31 -66.55 47.23
N LEU A 990 -43.45 -67.39 46.64
CA LEU A 990 -41.99 -67.31 46.81
C LEU A 990 -41.41 -65.98 46.30
N THR A 991 -41.90 -65.50 45.16
CA THR A 991 -41.51 -64.20 44.59
C THR A 991 -41.85 -63.04 45.54
N LEU A 992 -43.02 -63.10 46.18
CA LEU A 992 -43.43 -62.09 47.17
C LEU A 992 -42.63 -62.23 48.47
N GLU A 993 -42.29 -63.44 48.89
CA GLU A 993 -41.51 -63.69 50.10
C GLU A 993 -40.09 -63.12 50.06
N VAL A 994 -39.50 -62.89 48.89
CA VAL A 994 -38.22 -62.17 48.77
C VAL A 994 -38.25 -60.82 49.51
N ASN A 995 -39.37 -60.11 49.41
CA ASN A 995 -39.56 -58.81 50.07
C ASN A 995 -39.71 -58.93 51.61
N ARG A 996 -39.90 -60.14 52.16
CA ARG A 996 -39.84 -60.39 53.61
C ARG A 996 -38.41 -60.38 54.14
N GLY A 997 -37.41 -60.69 53.30
CA GLY A 997 -35.99 -60.68 53.68
C GLY A 997 -35.34 -59.30 53.66
N VAL A 998 -36.00 -58.28 53.08
CA VAL A 998 -35.51 -56.89 53.10
C VAL A 998 -36.01 -56.16 54.34
N ALA A 999 -35.09 -55.85 55.25
CA ALA A 999 -35.42 -55.18 56.50
C ALA A 999 -35.76 -53.69 56.30
N GLN A 1000 -36.75 -53.20 57.05
CA GLN A 1000 -37.05 -51.77 57.11
C GLN A 1000 -36.00 -51.04 57.96
N TRP A 1001 -35.57 -49.87 57.48
CA TRP A 1001 -34.52 -49.04 58.09
C TRP A 1001 -34.80 -48.70 59.57
N GLY A 1002 -33.73 -48.55 60.36
CA GLY A 1002 -33.77 -48.23 61.80
C GLY A 1002 -33.73 -49.42 62.76
N GLN A 1003 -33.46 -50.65 62.28
CA GLN A 1003 -33.48 -51.89 63.08
C GLN A 1003 -32.10 -52.54 63.32
N ARG A 1004 -31.01 -51.78 63.13
CA ARG A 1004 -29.61 -52.27 63.11
C ARG A 1004 -29.15 -53.06 64.35
N HIS A 1005 -29.68 -52.74 65.53
CA HIS A 1005 -29.31 -53.39 66.80
C HIS A 1005 -29.87 -54.82 66.94
N LEU A 1006 -30.95 -55.15 66.21
CA LEU A 1006 -31.57 -56.49 66.22
C LEU A 1006 -30.94 -57.43 65.17
N GLN A 1007 -30.33 -56.89 64.11
CA GLN A 1007 -29.78 -57.68 63.00
C GLN A 1007 -28.37 -58.22 63.29
N LYS A 1008 -27.55 -57.48 64.07
CA LYS A 1008 -26.22 -57.93 64.51
C LYS A 1008 -26.24 -59.09 65.51
N SER A 1009 -27.33 -59.31 66.24
CA SER A 1009 -27.42 -60.42 67.21
C SER A 1009 -27.79 -61.77 66.58
N ILE A 1010 -28.24 -61.80 65.32
CA ILE A 1010 -28.70 -63.02 64.63
C ILE A 1010 -27.57 -63.73 63.89
N LEU A 1011 -26.48 -63.03 63.52
CA LEU A 1011 -25.35 -63.57 62.76
C LEU A 1011 -24.23 -64.22 63.60
N LYS A 1012 -24.45 -64.47 64.91
CA LYS A 1012 -23.48 -65.15 65.79
C LYS A 1012 -24.09 -66.41 66.43
N THR A 1013 -24.17 -67.52 65.71
CA THR A 1013 -24.14 -68.87 66.33
C THR A 1013 -23.80 -69.95 65.29
N GLU A 1014 -22.70 -70.66 65.50
CA GLU A 1014 -22.29 -71.88 64.77
C GLU A 1014 -22.88 -73.17 65.42
N PRO A 1015 -22.84 -74.34 64.73
CA PRO A 1015 -23.76 -75.47 64.95
C PRO A 1015 -23.21 -76.61 65.84
N GLY A 1016 -24.11 -77.35 66.50
CA GLY A 1016 -23.83 -78.68 67.05
C GLY A 1016 -24.91 -79.29 67.98
N ALA A 1017 -25.49 -80.42 67.54
CA ALA A 1017 -26.02 -81.60 68.29
C ALA A 1017 -27.06 -81.39 69.44
N GLN A 1018 -28.34 -81.78 69.30
CA GLN A 1018 -28.96 -83.12 69.37
C GLN A 1018 -29.50 -83.54 70.78
N HIS A 1019 -30.76 -84.02 70.78
CA HIS A 1019 -31.45 -84.87 71.79
C HIS A 1019 -31.80 -84.24 73.17
N ALA A 1020 -32.91 -84.53 73.87
CA ALA A 1020 -34.14 -85.28 73.65
C ALA A 1020 -35.18 -84.94 74.76
N ALA A 1021 -36.45 -84.97 74.39
CA ALA A 1021 -37.71 -85.37 75.08
C ALA A 1021 -37.97 -85.23 76.61
N SER A 1022 -39.26 -84.90 76.85
CA SER A 1022 -40.17 -85.32 77.96
C SER A 1022 -40.07 -84.55 79.29
N ALA A 1023 -41.11 -84.34 80.11
CA ALA A 1023 -42.58 -84.35 80.05
C ALA A 1023 -43.04 -83.77 81.42
N GLY A 1024 -44.23 -83.16 81.53
CA GLY A 1024 -44.84 -82.87 82.84
C GLY A 1024 -45.87 -81.73 82.87
N LEU A 1025 -47.16 -82.09 82.84
CA LEU A 1025 -48.32 -81.23 83.09
C LEU A 1025 -48.47 -80.86 84.58
N GLY A 1026 -49.00 -79.66 84.89
CA GLY A 1026 -49.72 -79.44 86.15
C GLY A 1026 -50.02 -78.00 86.59
N SER A 1027 -51.25 -77.55 86.31
CA SER A 1027 -52.08 -76.60 87.06
C SER A 1027 -52.24 -75.15 86.55
N GLN A 1028 -53.51 -74.76 86.47
CA GLN A 1028 -54.07 -73.53 85.94
C GLN A 1028 -54.11 -72.42 86.99
N GLY A 1029 -53.79 -71.20 86.55
CA GLY A 1029 -54.08 -69.95 87.27
C GLY A 1029 -53.90 -68.76 86.33
N LYS A 1030 -55.01 -68.18 85.86
CA LYS A 1030 -55.06 -67.07 84.90
C LYS A 1030 -54.37 -65.81 85.44
N ARG A 1031 -53.24 -65.43 84.84
CA ARG A 1031 -52.82 -64.04 84.59
C ARG A 1031 -51.85 -64.02 83.41
N THR A 1032 -52.41 -63.63 82.26
CA THR A 1032 -51.76 -63.02 81.09
C THR A 1032 -50.25 -63.24 80.98
N ARG A 1033 -49.88 -64.33 80.31
CA ARG A 1033 -48.51 -64.63 79.88
C ARG A 1033 -47.92 -63.44 79.14
N LYS A 1034 -46.91 -62.82 79.76
CA LYS A 1034 -45.66 -62.44 79.09
C LYS A 1034 -45.20 -63.67 78.29
N GLY A 1035 -45.51 -63.68 77.00
CA GLY A 1035 -44.88 -64.57 76.03
C GLY A 1035 -43.78 -63.78 75.35
N GLU A 1036 -42.55 -64.29 75.43
CA GLU A 1036 -41.40 -63.82 74.68
C GLU A 1036 -41.74 -63.73 73.20
N ILE A 1037 -41.92 -62.50 72.72
CA ILE A 1037 -41.99 -62.20 71.30
C ILE A 1037 -40.55 -62.03 70.84
N ILE A 1038 -40.00 -63.06 70.20
CA ILE A 1038 -38.98 -62.87 69.17
C ILE A 1038 -39.59 -61.84 68.20
N ARG A 1039 -39.18 -60.56 68.32
CA ARG A 1039 -39.69 -59.47 67.47
C ARG A 1039 -39.29 -59.79 66.04
N LYS A 1040 -40.22 -60.34 65.25
CA LYS A 1040 -40.09 -60.46 63.79
C LYS A 1040 -39.67 -59.09 63.25
N ILE A 1041 -38.53 -59.05 62.56
CA ILE A 1041 -38.01 -57.87 61.86
C ILE A 1041 -39.13 -57.32 60.96
N LYS A 1042 -39.39 -56.01 61.02
CA LYS A 1042 -40.36 -55.39 60.09
C LYS A 1042 -39.70 -55.30 58.72
N ASN A 1043 -40.40 -55.76 57.69
CA ASN A 1043 -39.91 -55.85 56.31
C ASN A 1043 -40.84 -55.09 55.35
N PHE A 1044 -40.39 -54.91 54.11
CA PHE A 1044 -41.14 -54.19 53.07
C PHE A 1044 -42.27 -55.00 52.42
N TYR A 1045 -42.52 -56.23 52.90
CA TYR A 1045 -43.49 -57.16 52.30
C TYR A 1045 -44.91 -56.58 52.19
N ALA A 1046 -45.46 -56.02 53.27
CA ALA A 1046 -46.83 -55.49 53.26
C ALA A 1046 -47.01 -54.40 52.20
N GLY A 1047 -46.06 -53.46 52.11
CA GLY A 1047 -46.11 -52.37 51.13
C GLY A 1047 -45.92 -52.83 49.68
N VAL A 1048 -45.31 -53.98 49.43
CA VAL A 1048 -45.20 -54.56 48.09
C VAL A 1048 -46.44 -55.40 47.75
N ALA A 1049 -46.91 -56.21 48.69
CA ALA A 1049 -48.05 -57.11 48.50
C ALA A 1049 -49.40 -56.38 48.35
N GLU A 1050 -49.56 -55.20 48.98
CA GLU A 1050 -50.77 -54.37 48.88
C GLU A 1050 -50.81 -53.51 47.60
N ASN A 1051 -49.76 -53.53 46.77
CA ASN A 1051 -49.72 -52.74 45.55
C ASN A 1051 -50.76 -53.23 44.53
N GLU A 1052 -51.71 -52.37 44.16
CA GLU A 1052 -52.84 -52.70 43.28
C GLU A 1052 -52.41 -53.33 41.94
N VAL A 1053 -51.28 -52.91 41.37
CA VAL A 1053 -50.77 -53.45 40.09
C VAL A 1053 -50.23 -54.86 40.27
N ILE A 1054 -49.53 -55.13 41.37
CA ILE A 1054 -49.00 -56.46 41.70
C ILE A 1054 -50.17 -57.41 41.98
N THR A 1055 -51.17 -56.98 42.75
CA THR A 1055 -52.38 -57.77 43.04
C THR A 1055 -53.14 -58.13 41.77
N LYS A 1056 -53.29 -57.20 40.82
CA LYS A 1056 -53.90 -57.48 39.50
C LYS A 1056 -53.14 -58.56 38.71
N ILE A 1057 -51.80 -58.54 38.72
CA ILE A 1057 -50.99 -59.56 38.03
C ILE A 1057 -51.14 -60.93 38.72
N ILE A 1058 -51.19 -60.95 40.06
CA ILE A 1058 -51.39 -62.18 40.84
C ILE A 1058 -52.75 -62.83 40.54
N VAL A 1059 -53.83 -62.04 40.47
CA VAL A 1059 -55.18 -62.53 40.14
C VAL A 1059 -55.22 -63.17 38.75
N LEU A 1060 -54.57 -62.54 37.76
CA LEU A 1060 -54.49 -63.09 36.40
C LEU A 1060 -53.67 -64.39 36.34
N LEU A 1061 -52.58 -64.48 37.10
CA LEU A 1061 -51.78 -65.70 37.17
C LEU A 1061 -52.49 -66.85 37.91
N SER A 1062 -53.30 -66.53 38.92
CA SER A 1062 -54.06 -67.51 39.72
C SER A 1062 -55.19 -68.19 38.93
N SER A 1063 -55.54 -67.65 37.75
CA SER A 1063 -56.55 -68.21 36.83
C SER A 1063 -55.95 -68.80 35.54
N ALA A 1064 -54.63 -68.73 35.34
CA ALA A 1064 -53.98 -69.16 34.09
C ALA A 1064 -54.14 -70.67 33.78
N GLY A 1065 -54.29 -71.51 34.79
CA GLY A 1065 -54.55 -72.95 34.66
C GLY A 1065 -55.94 -73.26 34.12
N THR A 1066 -56.94 -72.38 34.37
CA THR A 1066 -58.29 -72.56 33.80
C THR A 1066 -58.33 -72.33 32.30
N SER A 1067 -57.49 -71.44 31.75
CA SER A 1067 -57.39 -71.25 30.29
C SER A 1067 -56.78 -72.46 29.56
N LEU A 1068 -56.08 -73.36 30.26
CA LEU A 1068 -55.54 -74.58 29.67
C LEU A 1068 -56.55 -75.74 29.65
N LYS A 1069 -57.69 -75.59 30.36
CA LYS A 1069 -58.70 -76.65 30.52
C LYS A 1069 -59.41 -77.00 29.21
N GLU A 1070 -59.77 -76.01 28.40
CA GLU A 1070 -60.41 -76.23 27.10
C GLU A 1070 -59.48 -76.98 26.14
N GLY A 1071 -58.22 -76.53 26.02
CA GLY A 1071 -57.22 -77.18 25.16
C GLY A 1071 -56.89 -78.61 25.58
N VAL A 1072 -56.81 -78.87 26.89
CA VAL A 1072 -56.67 -80.24 27.43
C VAL A 1072 -57.89 -81.09 27.10
N SER A 1073 -59.10 -80.55 27.24
CA SER A 1073 -60.34 -81.27 26.94
C SER A 1073 -60.45 -81.62 25.45
N GLU A 1074 -60.05 -80.72 24.55
CA GLU A 1074 -59.99 -80.99 23.10
C GLU A 1074 -59.05 -82.15 22.78
N VAL A 1075 -57.86 -82.21 23.42
CA VAL A 1075 -56.91 -83.32 23.20
C VAL A 1075 -57.43 -84.63 23.78
N LEU A 1076 -58.11 -84.60 24.93
CA LEU A 1076 -58.70 -85.81 25.50
C LEU A 1076 -59.88 -86.34 24.66
N GLN A 1077 -60.66 -85.47 24.00
CA GLN A 1077 -61.73 -85.87 23.07
C GLN A 1077 -61.22 -86.67 21.86
N VAL A 1078 -59.98 -86.46 21.42
CA VAL A 1078 -59.38 -87.26 20.34
C VAL A 1078 -59.35 -88.75 20.70
N PHE A 1079 -59.34 -89.09 21.99
CA PHE A 1079 -59.38 -90.47 22.46
C PHE A 1079 -60.80 -91.00 22.69
N ASP A 1080 -61.85 -90.15 22.67
CA ASP A 1080 -63.24 -90.59 22.85
C ASP A 1080 -63.70 -91.57 21.77
N LYS A 1081 -63.13 -91.50 20.55
CA LYS A 1081 -63.43 -92.47 19.48
C LYS A 1081 -63.10 -93.91 19.87
N TYR A 1082 -62.12 -94.11 20.76
CA TYR A 1082 -61.73 -95.43 21.25
C TYR A 1082 -62.50 -95.88 22.49
N LYS A 1083 -63.39 -95.02 23.02
CA LYS A 1083 -64.11 -95.26 24.27
C LYS A 1083 -64.86 -96.59 24.29
N VAL A 1084 -65.45 -96.94 23.14
CA VAL A 1084 -66.15 -98.22 22.91
C VAL A 1084 -65.30 -99.42 23.33
N LEU A 1085 -63.97 -99.38 23.16
CA LEU A 1085 -63.06 -100.50 23.48
C LEU A 1085 -62.97 -100.82 24.99
N TRP A 1086 -63.21 -99.84 25.87
CA TRP A 1086 -63.14 -100.02 27.33
C TRP A 1086 -64.48 -99.80 28.04
N THR A 1087 -65.54 -99.36 27.33
CA THR A 1087 -66.88 -99.19 27.91
C THR A 1087 -67.87 -100.31 27.60
N GLU A 1088 -67.72 -101.02 26.50
CA GLU A 1088 -68.62 -102.13 26.14
C GLU A 1088 -67.93 -103.48 26.40
N ASP A 1089 -68.69 -104.45 26.94
CA ASP A 1089 -68.18 -105.79 27.17
C ASP A 1089 -68.17 -106.59 25.86
N LYS A 1090 -67.05 -107.29 25.61
CA LYS A 1090 -66.79 -107.96 24.31
C LYS A 1090 -67.76 -109.11 24.08
N ASP A 1091 -68.11 -109.83 25.15
CA ASP A 1091 -68.95 -111.01 25.07
C ASP A 1091 -70.42 -110.67 24.79
N THR A 1092 -70.94 -109.58 25.36
CA THR A 1092 -72.31 -109.12 25.11
C THR A 1092 -72.48 -108.60 23.69
N LYS A 1093 -71.51 -107.84 23.16
CA LYS A 1093 -71.60 -107.35 21.77
C LYS A 1093 -71.49 -108.48 20.75
N PHE A 1094 -70.64 -109.47 21.03
CA PHE A 1094 -70.54 -110.68 20.21
C PHE A 1094 -71.85 -111.50 20.24
N GLN A 1095 -72.51 -111.62 21.40
CA GLN A 1095 -73.79 -112.32 21.52
C GLN A 1095 -74.94 -111.61 20.80
N GLU A 1096 -75.07 -110.28 20.93
CA GLU A 1096 -76.10 -109.51 20.23
C GLU A 1096 -75.94 -109.59 18.71
N PHE A 1097 -74.70 -109.58 18.21
CA PHE A 1097 -74.40 -109.68 16.79
C PHE A 1097 -74.69 -111.06 16.19
N PHE A 1098 -74.49 -112.15 16.93
CA PHE A 1098 -74.87 -113.49 16.44
C PHE A 1098 -76.38 -113.77 16.58
N ALA A 1099 -77.06 -113.13 17.53
CA ALA A 1099 -78.51 -113.29 17.75
C ALA A 1099 -79.37 -112.81 16.57
N THR A 1100 -78.88 -111.89 15.73
CA THR A 1100 -79.56 -111.41 14.52
C THR A 1100 -79.49 -112.39 13.34
N GLY A 1101 -78.76 -113.52 13.48
CA GLY A 1101 -78.56 -114.51 12.42
C GLY A 1101 -77.82 -113.95 11.19
N PRO A 1102 -76.64 -113.34 11.37
CA PRO A 1102 -75.97 -112.58 10.31
C PRO A 1102 -75.40 -113.48 9.21
N THR A 1103 -75.33 -112.92 8.01
CA THR A 1103 -74.69 -113.58 6.87
C THR A 1103 -73.16 -113.49 6.97
N LEU A 1104 -72.46 -114.39 6.28
CA LEU A 1104 -70.99 -114.46 6.29
C LEU A 1104 -70.30 -113.17 5.80
N SER A 1105 -71.02 -112.33 5.04
CA SER A 1105 -70.53 -111.01 4.59
C SER A 1105 -70.49 -110.00 5.74
N GLU A 1106 -71.54 -109.94 6.56
CA GLU A 1106 -71.66 -109.00 7.68
C GLU A 1106 -70.60 -109.29 8.76
N ILE A 1107 -70.34 -110.58 9.05
CA ILE A 1107 -69.27 -110.99 9.98
C ILE A 1107 -67.90 -110.49 9.51
N LYS A 1108 -67.65 -110.52 8.19
CA LYS A 1108 -66.37 -110.09 7.62
C LYS A 1108 -66.21 -108.57 7.67
N GLU A 1109 -67.28 -107.82 7.47
CA GLU A 1109 -67.27 -106.35 7.60
C GLU A 1109 -66.97 -105.92 9.05
N GLU A 1110 -67.56 -106.59 10.05
CA GLU A 1110 -67.32 -106.25 11.47
C GLU A 1110 -65.87 -106.55 11.89
N ILE A 1111 -65.26 -107.63 11.38
CA ILE A 1111 -63.84 -107.92 11.60
C ILE A 1111 -62.94 -106.86 10.97
N VAL A 1112 -63.25 -106.42 9.74
CA VAL A 1112 -62.48 -105.37 9.06
C VAL A 1112 -62.57 -104.04 9.82
N HIS A 1113 -63.74 -103.70 10.37
CA HIS A 1113 -63.93 -102.51 11.19
C HIS A 1113 -63.00 -102.48 12.42
N TYR A 1114 -62.91 -103.58 13.18
CA TYR A 1114 -62.02 -103.65 14.34
C TYR A 1114 -60.52 -103.69 13.97
N ASP A 1115 -60.15 -104.26 12.81
CA ASP A 1115 -58.77 -104.26 12.31
C ASP A 1115 -58.32 -102.84 11.92
N THR A 1116 -59.21 -102.04 11.32
CA THR A 1116 -58.95 -100.60 11.09
C THR A 1116 -58.77 -99.82 12.39
N PHE A 1117 -59.53 -100.14 13.45
CA PHE A 1117 -59.37 -99.52 14.77
C PHE A 1117 -57.99 -99.80 15.39
N GLU A 1118 -57.47 -101.03 15.26
CA GLU A 1118 -56.14 -101.39 15.78
C GLU A 1118 -55.02 -100.63 15.05
N GLN A 1119 -55.12 -100.47 13.72
CA GLN A 1119 -54.14 -99.71 12.95
C GLN A 1119 -54.14 -98.21 13.32
N GLU A 1120 -55.31 -97.62 13.58
CA GLU A 1120 -55.38 -96.23 14.03
C GLU A 1120 -54.72 -96.01 15.40
N MET A 1121 -54.86 -96.96 16.33
CA MET A 1121 -54.24 -96.86 17.66
C MET A 1121 -52.71 -96.95 17.59
N LYS A 1122 -52.14 -97.81 16.73
CA LYS A 1122 -50.68 -97.90 16.53
C LYS A 1122 -50.06 -96.64 15.92
N ASN A 1123 -50.85 -95.84 15.20
CA ASN A 1123 -50.38 -94.62 14.53
C ASN A 1123 -50.47 -93.33 15.38
N LEU A 1124 -50.91 -93.40 16.66
CA LEU A 1124 -50.98 -92.23 17.54
C LEU A 1124 -49.58 -91.75 17.99
N LYS A 1125 -49.37 -90.43 18.02
CA LYS A 1125 -48.08 -89.82 18.45
C LYS A 1125 -47.88 -89.99 19.97
N PRO A 1126 -46.64 -90.29 20.43
CA PRO A 1126 -46.32 -90.53 21.85
C PRO A 1126 -46.23 -89.25 22.71
N THR A 1127 -46.10 -88.08 22.08
CA THR A 1127 -46.05 -86.77 22.76
C THR A 1127 -46.90 -85.74 22.03
N ILE A 1128 -47.67 -84.98 22.79
CA ILE A 1128 -48.58 -83.91 22.33
C ILE A 1128 -48.24 -82.63 23.08
N ARG A 1129 -47.97 -81.55 22.36
CA ARG A 1129 -47.66 -80.24 22.96
C ARG A 1129 -48.91 -79.40 23.13
N LEU A 1130 -49.08 -78.81 24.31
CA LEU A 1130 -50.19 -77.91 24.66
C LEU A 1130 -49.63 -76.65 25.34
N GLY A 1131 -49.22 -75.67 24.53
CA GLY A 1131 -48.67 -74.38 25.00
C GLY A 1131 -47.55 -74.57 26.05
N PRO A 1132 -47.77 -74.23 27.34
CA PRO A 1132 -46.76 -74.39 28.39
C PRO A 1132 -46.51 -75.84 28.87
N ILE A 1133 -47.37 -76.80 28.49
CA ILE A 1133 -47.32 -78.20 28.95
C ILE A 1133 -46.99 -79.16 27.79
N GLU A 1134 -46.10 -80.12 28.03
CA GLU A 1134 -45.84 -81.25 27.13
C GLU A 1134 -46.49 -82.53 27.68
N LEU A 1135 -47.51 -83.04 26.98
CA LEU A 1135 -48.25 -84.27 27.33
C LEU A 1135 -47.59 -85.50 26.73
N HIS A 1136 -47.38 -86.51 27.56
CA HIS A 1136 -46.88 -87.83 27.15
C HIS A 1136 -48.02 -88.84 27.22
N THR A 1137 -48.24 -89.62 26.16
CA THR A 1137 -49.38 -90.55 25.98
C THR A 1137 -48.97 -92.03 26.09
N GLY A 1138 -47.79 -92.30 26.67
CA GLY A 1138 -47.15 -93.62 26.74
C GLY A 1138 -47.62 -94.51 27.87
#